data_AF-A0A7I7MF16-F1
#
_entry.id   AF-A0A7I7MF16-F1
#
_cell.length_a   1.000
_cell.length_b   1.000
_cell.length_c   1.000
_cell.angle_alpha   90.00
_cell.angle_beta   90.00
_cell.angle_gamma   90.00
#
_symmetry.space_group_name_H-M   'P 1'
#
loop_
_entity.id
_entity.type
_entity.pdbx_description
1 polymer ?
#
loop_
_entity_poly.entity_id
_entity_poly.type
_entity_poly.pdbx_seq_one_letter_code
_entity_poly.pdbx_strand_id
1 'polypeptide(L)'
;MTMFACGNARRLLAVKLAGVLDGIEYVEVRDTAETDPAKKALRQRTLYVRMLKPVTAVPTVVIDGGERIASVDVQWAFAATALPAAEAYLAVDLDEPDHVLVVRTAERGDFSRYRLALVATPGSDDPPAGFDPLLAEVTFSFKAECPSDFDCKEDCACPPQTHTAPTIDYLAKDFQGFRRIMLERMAQLAPGWTERNAADVGVTLVELMAYVGDELSYRQDAVATEAYLGTARSRISLRRLARLVDYRMHDGCNARTWVQVHVQAPAVILPQGTTLLSTVPGLPSRIAPDSPDHHAARDAHPVVFETVEEAVLDDDLNEMRLWMWGDLDCCLPAGATTATLRGHHPALRAGDVVVIAETISPTTGKAADADPGRRFAVRLVDVSDGADPSGALFPGGTTEITHLRWRDEDALPGPVCLSAGEQETACVWGNIVLADHGETVPDEELSPLEARNPVLIPRGDDGCGDTAAEALPPRYRPTLQQRPLTRCVAAPAEVLTELPFTAVLAAELATGQSGDQLEAAFAVLDLPMPDGSAIRGVAPLWSVSSSGRAWLLRERDGMLQVLAEAAPAACALGTDTGGARPALSLRGVYAARTDTWEPVVDLLGSNRFDRDFVAETEFDGVVTLRFGDGEHGLRPPVGTEFSATYRVGNGVAGNVGRAGLAHAVTAVTAIDKVMNPLPAGGGAEPETADEVRRDAPYAFAVQQRAVTEADYAEVSQRNREVQRAAATFRWTGSWHTVFVTADRFGGGPVDAAFEGRLRDWLERFRMVGYDLEVDSPVFVPLDISLHVCVVPGYFRSDVASELRAVLSDGVLSDGSLGLFHPDNLTFGQPVYLSSVLAATHAVRGVQSVKTTRFERQRLPQTSGLADGLLPMGRLEIARLDDDPNFPERGVLELTFGGGS
;
A
#
# COMPACT_ATOMS: atom_id res chain seq x y z
N MET A 1 -46.11 50.50 -67.09
CA MET A 1 -47.12 50.11 -66.08
C MET A 1 -46.63 48.85 -65.35
N THR A 2 -45.60 49.01 -64.52
CA THR A 2 -45.05 47.94 -63.67
C THR A 2 -45.72 48.04 -62.31
N MET A 3 -46.79 47.25 -62.13
CA MET A 3 -47.55 47.18 -60.88
C MET A 3 -46.79 46.29 -59.90
N PHE A 4 -46.14 46.87 -58.89
CA PHE A 4 -45.42 46.12 -57.86
C PHE A 4 -46.44 45.50 -56.89
N ALA A 5 -46.68 44.19 -57.03
CA ALA A 5 -47.53 43.43 -56.11
C ALA A 5 -46.67 42.74 -55.05
N CYS A 6 -46.78 43.16 -53.79
CA CYS A 6 -46.11 42.52 -52.65
C CYS A 6 -47.10 41.65 -51.85
N GLY A 7 -46.81 40.35 -51.75
CA GLY A 7 -46.85 39.57 -50.50
C GLY A 7 -48.15 39.24 -49.75
N ASN A 8 -49.34 39.79 -50.04
CA ASN A 8 -50.55 39.50 -49.22
C ASN A 8 -51.88 39.38 -50.01
N ALA A 9 -51.85 38.84 -51.23
CA ALA A 9 -53.01 38.77 -52.12
C ALA A 9 -54.29 38.14 -51.51
N ARG A 10 -54.16 37.17 -50.60
CA ARG A 10 -55.31 36.56 -49.90
C ARG A 10 -55.94 37.47 -48.83
N ARG A 11 -55.13 38.20 -48.06
CA ARG A 11 -55.61 39.17 -47.05
C ARG A 11 -56.24 40.38 -47.73
N LEU A 12 -55.60 40.88 -48.79
CA LEU A 12 -56.15 41.97 -49.62
C LEU A 12 -57.52 41.61 -50.20
N LEU A 13 -57.67 40.40 -50.80
CA LEU A 13 -58.96 39.90 -51.27
C LEU A 13 -59.99 39.77 -50.14
N ALA A 14 -59.59 39.27 -48.97
CA ALA A 14 -60.49 39.12 -47.82
C ALA A 14 -60.98 40.46 -47.27
N VAL A 15 -60.11 41.46 -47.16
CA VAL A 15 -60.48 42.82 -46.71
C VAL A 15 -61.35 43.51 -47.77
N LYS A 16 -61.01 43.36 -49.06
CA LYS A 16 -61.80 43.90 -50.18
C LYS A 16 -63.20 43.30 -50.27
N LEU A 17 -63.35 42.00 -49.97
CA LEU A 17 -64.65 41.31 -49.90
C LEU A 17 -65.44 41.65 -48.62
N ALA A 18 -64.75 41.86 -47.49
CA ALA A 18 -65.41 42.20 -46.22
C ALA A 18 -65.91 43.65 -46.20
N GLY A 19 -65.21 44.58 -46.87
CA GLY A 19 -65.62 45.99 -47.01
C GLY A 19 -65.60 46.82 -45.72
N VAL A 20 -65.09 46.27 -44.60
CA VAL A 20 -65.11 46.93 -43.29
C VAL A 20 -63.89 47.83 -43.07
N LEU A 21 -62.69 47.37 -43.40
CA LEU A 21 -61.43 48.10 -43.20
C LEU A 21 -60.90 48.69 -44.50
N ASP A 22 -60.14 49.77 -44.40
CA ASP A 22 -59.38 50.38 -45.51
C ASP A 22 -57.92 49.89 -45.51
N GLY A 23 -57.18 50.17 -46.58
CA GLY A 23 -55.79 49.77 -46.74
C GLY A 23 -55.21 50.15 -48.09
N ILE A 24 -53.89 50.08 -48.20
CA ILE A 24 -53.15 50.32 -49.44
C ILE A 24 -53.33 49.11 -50.36
N GLU A 25 -53.82 49.36 -51.57
CA GLU A 25 -53.92 48.35 -52.63
C GLU A 25 -52.60 48.21 -53.39
N TYR A 26 -52.03 49.34 -53.82
CA TYR A 26 -50.68 49.42 -54.40
C TYR A 26 -50.14 50.85 -54.36
N VAL A 27 -48.82 50.98 -54.57
CA VAL A 27 -48.13 52.27 -54.73
C VAL A 27 -47.45 52.32 -56.09
N GLU A 28 -47.62 53.44 -56.77
CA GLU A 28 -47.01 53.72 -58.07
C GLU A 28 -46.11 54.97 -57.97
N VAL A 29 -44.90 54.87 -58.51
CA VAL A 29 -43.93 55.97 -58.54
C VAL A 29 -44.00 56.64 -59.91
N ARG A 30 -44.32 57.94 -59.95
CA ARG A 30 -44.34 58.68 -61.22
C ARG A 30 -42.92 59.03 -61.65
N ASP A 31 -42.42 58.37 -62.70
CA ASP A 31 -41.09 58.63 -63.27
C ASP A 31 -41.13 59.24 -64.67
N THR A 32 -41.60 58.48 -65.67
CA THR A 32 -41.52 58.86 -67.10
C THR A 32 -42.65 59.78 -67.57
N ALA A 33 -43.73 59.92 -66.80
CA ALA A 33 -44.91 60.72 -67.17
C ALA A 33 -44.77 62.24 -66.94
N GLU A 34 -43.58 62.73 -66.57
CA GLU A 34 -43.28 64.17 -66.44
C GLU A 34 -42.55 64.66 -67.70
N THR A 35 -43.31 65.03 -68.74
CA THR A 35 -42.80 65.45 -70.05
C THR A 35 -42.52 66.95 -70.18
N ASP A 36 -42.91 67.76 -69.18
CA ASP A 36 -42.63 69.20 -69.13
C ASP A 36 -41.17 69.46 -68.69
N PRO A 37 -40.34 70.09 -69.54
CA PRO A 37 -38.94 70.40 -69.20
C PRO A 37 -38.79 71.23 -67.93
N ALA A 38 -39.76 72.08 -67.59
CA ALA A 38 -39.75 72.93 -66.40
C ALA A 38 -39.96 72.13 -65.10
N LYS A 39 -40.54 70.92 -65.19
CA LYS A 39 -40.89 70.05 -64.05
C LYS A 39 -40.01 68.81 -63.94
N LYS A 40 -38.98 68.69 -64.79
CA LYS A 40 -38.03 67.56 -64.81
C LYS A 40 -37.35 67.28 -63.47
N ALA A 41 -37.19 68.30 -62.61
CA ALA A 41 -36.65 68.16 -61.26
C ALA A 41 -37.55 67.37 -60.29
N LEU A 42 -38.81 67.12 -60.66
CA LEU A 42 -39.82 66.43 -59.86
C LEU A 42 -39.97 64.93 -60.19
N ARG A 43 -39.18 64.40 -61.14
CA ARG A 43 -39.17 62.97 -61.47
C ARG A 43 -38.89 62.12 -60.24
N GLN A 44 -39.64 61.03 -60.06
CA GLN A 44 -39.52 60.09 -58.95
C GLN A 44 -39.75 60.72 -57.56
N ARG A 45 -40.44 61.86 -57.50
CA ARG A 45 -40.82 62.52 -56.23
C ARG A 45 -42.33 62.55 -55.99
N THR A 46 -43.13 62.04 -56.93
CA THR A 46 -44.57 61.87 -56.76
C THR A 46 -44.91 60.40 -56.66
N LEU A 47 -45.65 60.04 -55.62
CA LEU A 47 -46.17 58.71 -55.38
C LEU A 47 -47.70 58.75 -55.48
N TYR A 48 -48.27 57.79 -56.18
CA TYR A 48 -49.70 57.51 -56.19
C TYR A 48 -49.95 56.30 -55.30
N VAL A 49 -50.60 56.52 -54.16
CA VAL A 49 -50.97 55.47 -53.22
C VAL A 49 -52.46 55.19 -53.43
N ARG A 50 -52.80 54.04 -54.02
CA ARG A 50 -54.20 53.65 -54.22
C ARG A 50 -54.73 52.96 -52.97
N MET A 51 -55.87 53.43 -52.49
CA MET A 51 -56.57 52.89 -51.31
C MET A 51 -57.75 52.01 -51.72
N LEU A 52 -58.13 51.08 -50.85
CA LEU A 52 -59.30 50.22 -51.03
C LEU A 52 -60.63 50.99 -50.97
N LYS A 53 -60.69 52.09 -50.21
CA LYS A 53 -61.86 52.98 -50.10
C LYS A 53 -61.53 54.42 -50.55
N PRO A 54 -62.55 55.26 -50.84
CA PRO A 54 -62.33 56.66 -51.17
C PRO A 54 -61.64 57.42 -50.02
N VAL A 55 -60.65 58.24 -50.38
CA VAL A 55 -59.86 59.06 -49.45
C VAL A 55 -60.73 60.20 -48.93
N THR A 56 -61.33 60.01 -47.76
CA THR A 56 -62.16 61.02 -47.07
C THR A 56 -61.36 61.93 -46.14
N ALA A 57 -60.24 61.44 -45.61
CA ALA A 57 -59.28 62.18 -44.81
C ALA A 57 -57.86 61.76 -45.21
N VAL A 58 -56.92 62.72 -45.24
CA VAL A 58 -55.53 62.44 -45.60
C VAL A 58 -54.77 61.90 -44.38
N PRO A 59 -54.29 60.65 -44.40
CA PRO A 59 -53.49 60.08 -43.32
C PRO A 59 -52.07 60.67 -43.28
N THR A 60 -51.40 60.53 -42.13
CA THR A 60 -49.96 60.86 -42.03
C THR A 60 -49.16 59.77 -42.73
N VAL A 61 -48.26 60.16 -43.63
CA VAL A 61 -47.42 59.24 -44.42
C VAL A 61 -45.98 59.30 -43.93
N VAL A 62 -45.40 58.16 -43.61
CA VAL A 62 -43.99 58.00 -43.23
C VAL A 62 -43.29 57.11 -44.25
N ILE A 63 -42.10 57.49 -44.67
CA ILE A 63 -41.29 56.72 -45.63
C ILE A 63 -39.90 56.50 -45.03
N ASP A 64 -39.55 55.25 -44.72
CA ASP A 64 -38.29 54.86 -44.08
C ASP A 64 -37.68 53.58 -44.68
N GLY A 65 -36.47 53.21 -44.26
CA GLY A 65 -35.84 51.93 -44.61
C GLY A 65 -34.78 51.97 -45.71
N GLY A 66 -34.36 53.16 -46.16
CA GLY A 66 -33.24 53.27 -47.12
C GLY A 66 -31.87 53.10 -46.43
N GLU A 67 -30.88 52.57 -47.16
CA GLU A 67 -29.53 52.35 -46.60
C GLU A 67 -28.71 53.64 -46.55
N ARG A 68 -28.79 54.48 -47.61
CA ARG A 68 -28.06 55.75 -47.67
C ARG A 68 -28.94 56.94 -47.26
N ILE A 69 -30.24 56.86 -47.54
CA ILE A 69 -31.24 57.84 -47.10
C ILE A 69 -32.21 57.10 -46.19
N ALA A 70 -31.99 57.18 -44.87
CA ALA A 70 -32.72 56.37 -43.89
C ALA A 70 -34.24 56.63 -43.87
N SER A 71 -34.64 57.89 -44.12
CA SER A 71 -36.04 58.32 -44.20
C SER A 71 -36.19 59.41 -45.26
N VAL A 72 -37.32 59.42 -45.98
CA VAL A 72 -37.63 60.41 -47.00
C VAL A 72 -38.78 61.29 -46.53
N ASP A 73 -38.52 62.59 -46.39
CA ASP A 73 -39.53 63.54 -45.91
C ASP A 73 -40.65 63.74 -46.93
N VAL A 74 -41.90 63.77 -46.44
CA VAL A 74 -43.09 64.08 -47.22
C VAL A 74 -43.32 65.59 -47.21
N GLN A 75 -43.26 66.21 -48.39
CA GLN A 75 -43.47 67.65 -48.57
C GLN A 75 -44.94 68.02 -48.44
N TRP A 76 -45.83 67.20 -49.04
CA TRP A 76 -47.28 67.29 -48.88
C TRP A 76 -47.94 65.99 -49.36
N ALA A 77 -49.16 65.75 -48.88
CA ALA A 77 -50.04 64.67 -49.34
C ALA A 77 -51.46 65.22 -49.49
N PHE A 78 -52.13 64.90 -50.61
CA PHE A 78 -53.51 65.30 -50.89
C PHE A 78 -54.26 64.15 -51.56
N ALA A 79 -55.57 64.06 -51.32
CA ALA A 79 -56.44 63.25 -52.17
C ALA A 79 -56.41 63.80 -53.60
N ALA A 80 -56.41 62.94 -54.63
CA ALA A 80 -56.36 63.39 -56.02
C ALA A 80 -57.56 64.29 -56.42
N THR A 81 -58.70 64.16 -55.74
CA THR A 81 -59.90 65.00 -55.91
C THR A 81 -59.81 66.39 -55.28
N ALA A 82 -58.80 66.66 -54.44
CA ALA A 82 -58.65 67.89 -53.67
C ALA A 82 -57.27 68.56 -53.88
N LEU A 83 -56.63 68.33 -55.03
CA LEU A 83 -55.33 68.92 -55.34
C LEU A 83 -55.40 70.45 -55.51
N PRO A 84 -54.36 71.20 -55.09
CA PRO A 84 -54.23 72.62 -55.41
C PRO A 84 -54.24 72.87 -56.92
N ALA A 85 -54.75 74.02 -57.37
CA ALA A 85 -54.90 74.36 -58.79
C ALA A 85 -53.59 74.23 -59.61
N ALA A 86 -52.43 74.46 -58.99
CA ALA A 86 -51.12 74.30 -59.64
C ALA A 86 -50.71 72.84 -59.91
N GLU A 87 -51.28 71.88 -59.17
CA GLU A 87 -50.97 70.45 -59.21
C GLU A 87 -52.12 69.61 -59.82
N ALA A 88 -53.22 70.25 -60.25
CA ALA A 88 -54.41 69.58 -60.79
C ALA A 88 -54.11 68.66 -62.00
N TYR A 89 -53.00 68.91 -62.70
CA TYR A 89 -52.53 68.06 -63.79
C TYR A 89 -52.16 66.62 -63.35
N LEU A 90 -51.86 66.39 -62.07
CA LEU A 90 -51.50 65.07 -61.54
C LEU A 90 -52.69 64.12 -61.41
N ALA A 91 -53.91 64.63 -61.40
CA ALA A 91 -55.14 63.84 -61.38
C ALA A 91 -55.70 63.53 -62.77
N VAL A 92 -55.07 64.07 -63.83
CA VAL A 92 -55.45 63.78 -65.21
C VAL A 92 -55.03 62.35 -65.55
N ASP A 93 -55.94 61.58 -66.13
CA ASP A 93 -55.76 60.16 -66.52
C ASP A 93 -55.64 59.15 -65.36
N LEU A 94 -56.09 59.49 -64.14
CA LEU A 94 -56.24 58.53 -63.05
C LEU A 94 -57.60 57.83 -63.10
N ASP A 95 -57.60 56.50 -63.06
CA ASP A 95 -58.80 55.69 -62.83
C ASP A 95 -59.21 55.75 -61.34
N GLU A 96 -60.47 56.13 -61.07
CA GLU A 96 -61.03 56.28 -59.71
C GLU A 96 -60.19 57.24 -58.82
N PRO A 97 -60.11 58.54 -59.17
CA PRO A 97 -59.25 59.50 -58.47
C PRO A 97 -59.64 59.73 -57.01
N ASP A 98 -60.88 59.43 -56.62
CA ASP A 98 -61.32 59.48 -55.23
C ASP A 98 -60.67 58.39 -54.35
N HIS A 99 -60.11 57.33 -54.93
CA HIS A 99 -59.36 56.28 -54.23
C HIS A 99 -57.84 56.53 -54.17
N VAL A 100 -57.34 57.62 -54.74
CA VAL A 100 -55.91 57.86 -54.88
C VAL A 100 -55.44 58.97 -53.96
N LEU A 101 -54.45 58.65 -53.11
CA LEU A 101 -53.68 59.62 -52.35
C LEU A 101 -52.40 59.97 -53.12
N VAL A 102 -52.23 61.25 -53.45
CA VAL A 102 -51.04 61.77 -54.14
C VAL A 102 -50.08 62.33 -53.11
N VAL A 103 -48.88 61.77 -53.05
CA VAL A 103 -47.85 62.13 -52.07
C VAL A 103 -46.64 62.72 -52.80
N ARG A 104 -46.21 63.91 -52.40
CA ARG A 104 -44.99 64.56 -52.88
C ARG A 104 -43.89 64.47 -51.84
N THR A 105 -42.73 63.97 -52.24
CA THR A 105 -41.56 63.87 -51.36
C THR A 105 -40.62 65.06 -51.55
N ALA A 106 -39.90 65.43 -50.48
CA ALA A 106 -38.90 66.50 -50.49
C ALA A 106 -37.69 66.15 -51.36
N GLU A 107 -37.38 64.86 -51.49
CA GLU A 107 -36.29 64.34 -52.31
C GLU A 107 -36.65 62.99 -52.94
N ARG A 108 -35.83 62.54 -53.89
CA ARG A 108 -35.94 61.19 -54.44
C ARG A 108 -35.10 60.24 -53.59
N GLY A 109 -35.63 59.05 -53.28
CA GLY A 109 -34.85 58.02 -52.60
C GLY A 109 -33.72 57.44 -53.47
N ASP A 110 -32.89 56.62 -52.84
CA ASP A 110 -31.82 55.83 -53.48
C ASP A 110 -32.35 54.53 -54.13
N PHE A 111 -31.48 53.55 -54.37
CA PHE A 111 -31.83 52.25 -54.96
C PHE A 111 -32.36 51.23 -53.93
N SER A 112 -32.44 51.60 -52.65
CA SER A 112 -32.95 50.72 -51.60
C SER A 112 -34.46 50.51 -51.71
N ARG A 113 -34.97 49.51 -50.98
CA ARG A 113 -36.40 49.31 -50.76
C ARG A 113 -36.85 50.16 -49.56
N TYR A 114 -37.83 51.02 -49.79
CA TYR A 114 -38.43 51.87 -48.77
C TYR A 114 -39.75 51.29 -48.31
N ARG A 115 -40.08 51.44 -47.03
CA ARG A 115 -41.38 51.17 -46.47
C ARG A 115 -42.16 52.49 -46.41
N LEU A 116 -43.32 52.52 -47.05
CA LEU A 116 -44.32 53.57 -46.90
C LEU A 116 -45.37 53.08 -45.89
N ALA A 117 -45.54 53.78 -44.78
CA ALA A 117 -46.53 53.48 -43.76
C ALA A 117 -47.52 54.64 -43.58
N LEU A 118 -48.79 54.31 -43.43
CA LEU A 118 -49.85 55.22 -43.00
C LEU A 118 -49.96 55.11 -41.49
N VAL A 119 -49.79 56.23 -40.79
CA VAL A 119 -49.79 56.26 -39.32
C VAL A 119 -50.85 57.22 -38.79
N ALA A 120 -51.40 56.90 -37.62
CA ALA A 120 -52.44 57.73 -37.00
C ALA A 120 -51.91 59.12 -36.61
N THR A 121 -50.68 59.19 -36.11
CA THR A 121 -50.00 60.45 -35.74
C THR A 121 -48.49 60.34 -36.04
N PRO A 122 -47.80 61.46 -36.32
CA PRO A 122 -46.34 61.44 -36.52
C PRO A 122 -45.61 60.84 -35.32
N GLY A 123 -44.80 59.80 -35.53
CA GLY A 123 -44.03 59.12 -34.48
C GLY A 123 -44.73 57.95 -33.78
N SER A 124 -45.94 57.57 -34.22
CA SER A 124 -46.62 56.33 -33.82
C SER A 124 -46.50 55.29 -34.93
N ASP A 125 -46.33 54.01 -34.57
CA ASP A 125 -46.37 52.87 -35.49
C ASP A 125 -47.80 52.31 -35.67
N ASP A 126 -48.80 52.91 -35.00
CA ASP A 126 -50.19 52.47 -35.08
C ASP A 126 -50.86 52.97 -36.37
N PRO A 127 -51.61 52.11 -37.08
CA PRO A 127 -52.35 52.50 -38.26
C PRO A 127 -53.52 53.46 -37.92
N PRO A 128 -53.95 54.33 -38.84
CA PRO A 128 -55.14 55.15 -38.64
C PRO A 128 -56.38 54.30 -38.34
N ALA A 129 -57.31 54.85 -37.54
CA ALA A 129 -58.54 54.14 -37.18
C ALA A 129 -59.32 53.72 -38.44
N GLY A 130 -59.68 52.44 -38.52
CA GLY A 130 -60.39 51.86 -39.67
C GLY A 130 -59.50 51.26 -40.75
N PHE A 131 -58.17 51.30 -40.61
CA PHE A 131 -57.23 50.61 -41.50
C PHE A 131 -56.87 49.21 -40.99
N ASP A 132 -56.61 48.27 -41.91
CA ASP A 132 -56.03 46.97 -41.55
C ASP A 132 -54.53 47.14 -41.21
N PRO A 133 -54.05 46.66 -40.05
CA PRO A 133 -52.66 46.87 -39.62
C PRO A 133 -51.60 46.34 -40.59
N LEU A 134 -51.91 45.32 -41.39
CA LEU A 134 -50.98 44.73 -42.36
C LEU A 134 -51.09 45.38 -43.74
N LEU A 135 -52.18 46.11 -44.03
CA LEU A 135 -52.37 46.85 -45.29
C LEU A 135 -52.17 48.37 -45.10
N ALA A 136 -51.77 48.81 -43.90
CA ALA A 136 -51.41 50.19 -43.62
C ALA A 136 -49.95 50.52 -43.99
N GLU A 137 -49.14 49.51 -44.36
CA GLU A 137 -47.77 49.69 -44.84
C GLU A 137 -47.50 48.89 -46.11
N VAL A 138 -46.56 49.37 -46.92
CA VAL A 138 -46.15 48.74 -48.18
C VAL A 138 -44.69 49.04 -48.49
N THR A 139 -43.97 48.06 -49.00
CA THR A 139 -42.58 48.25 -49.43
C THR A 139 -42.52 48.57 -50.92
N PHE A 140 -41.81 49.62 -51.31
CA PHE A 140 -41.65 50.06 -52.69
C PHE A 140 -40.23 50.56 -52.97
N SER A 141 -39.91 50.84 -54.23
CA SER A 141 -38.64 51.47 -54.61
C SER A 141 -38.89 52.68 -55.51
N PHE A 142 -38.12 53.75 -55.32
CA PHE A 142 -38.12 54.92 -56.20
C PHE A 142 -37.57 54.62 -57.61
N LYS A 143 -37.01 53.42 -57.84
CA LYS A 143 -36.39 52.97 -59.10
C LYS A 143 -37.21 51.90 -59.82
N ALA A 144 -38.53 52.04 -59.77
CA ALA A 144 -39.53 51.14 -60.37
C ALA A 144 -39.45 51.00 -61.91
N GLU A 145 -38.81 51.93 -62.62
CA GLU A 145 -38.66 51.93 -64.09
C GLU A 145 -37.19 52.00 -64.52
N CYS A 146 -36.38 50.98 -64.22
CA CYS A 146 -35.00 50.89 -64.70
C CYS A 146 -34.94 50.25 -66.11
N PRO A 147 -34.35 50.89 -67.13
CA PRO A 147 -34.27 50.35 -68.50
C PRO A 147 -33.03 49.46 -68.73
N SER A 148 -32.68 48.57 -67.80
CA SER A 148 -31.51 47.69 -67.94
C SER A 148 -31.88 46.21 -68.11
N ASP A 149 -31.54 45.63 -69.27
CA ASP A 149 -31.66 44.21 -69.63
C ASP A 149 -30.59 43.30 -68.97
N PHE A 150 -30.11 43.65 -67.76
CA PHE A 150 -29.12 42.86 -67.03
C PHE A 150 -29.63 42.47 -65.63
N ASP A 151 -29.89 41.17 -65.49
CA ASP A 151 -29.95 40.33 -64.29
C ASP A 151 -30.79 40.79 -63.10
N CYS A 152 -32.10 40.52 -63.17
CA CYS A 152 -33.00 40.42 -62.01
C CYS A 152 -33.80 39.11 -62.04
N LYS A 153 -33.12 37.99 -62.31
CA LYS A 153 -33.66 36.66 -62.03
C LYS A 153 -32.72 35.95 -61.07
N GLU A 154 -32.93 36.17 -59.78
CA GLU A 154 -32.45 35.22 -58.79
C GLU A 154 -33.25 33.93 -58.98
N ASP A 155 -32.60 32.91 -59.51
CA ASP A 155 -33.11 31.55 -59.36
C ASP A 155 -33.23 31.29 -57.85
N CYS A 156 -34.43 30.91 -57.39
CA CYS A 156 -34.61 30.36 -56.06
C CYS A 156 -33.80 29.05 -55.95
N ALA A 157 -32.51 29.17 -55.66
CA ALA A 157 -31.79 28.10 -55.01
C ALA A 157 -32.40 27.98 -53.62
N CYS A 158 -33.10 26.88 -53.34
CA CYS A 158 -33.37 26.49 -51.97
C CYS A 158 -32.06 26.63 -51.19
N PRO A 159 -32.08 27.22 -49.97
CA PRO A 159 -30.88 27.18 -49.13
C PRO A 159 -30.43 25.72 -49.06
N PRO A 160 -29.12 25.42 -49.23
CA PRO A 160 -28.66 24.05 -49.07
C PRO A 160 -29.18 23.56 -47.73
N GLN A 161 -29.82 22.38 -47.72
CA GLN A 161 -30.28 21.78 -46.48
C GLN A 161 -29.08 21.75 -45.54
N THR A 162 -29.14 22.54 -44.48
CA THR A 162 -28.12 22.48 -43.44
C THR A 162 -28.38 21.17 -42.71
N HIS A 163 -27.70 20.11 -43.15
CA HIS A 163 -27.73 18.86 -42.41
C HIS A 163 -27.16 19.18 -41.03
N THR A 164 -28.02 19.16 -40.01
CA THR A 164 -27.58 19.21 -38.62
C THR A 164 -26.55 18.11 -38.43
N ALA A 165 -25.35 18.48 -37.98
CA ALA A 165 -24.32 17.51 -37.65
C ALA A 165 -24.94 16.43 -36.76
N PRO A 166 -24.65 15.13 -37.01
CA PRO A 166 -25.24 14.08 -36.22
C PRO A 166 -24.83 14.30 -34.78
N THR A 167 -25.78 14.23 -33.85
CA THR A 167 -25.50 14.33 -32.43
C THR A 167 -24.60 13.16 -32.04
N ILE A 168 -23.32 13.44 -31.79
CA ILE A 168 -22.39 12.40 -31.31
C ILE A 168 -22.79 12.11 -29.87
N ASP A 169 -23.42 10.96 -29.65
CA ASP A 169 -23.66 10.42 -28.32
C ASP A 169 -22.37 9.81 -27.78
N TYR A 170 -21.65 10.56 -26.97
CA TYR A 170 -20.36 10.15 -26.38
C TYR A 170 -20.47 8.96 -25.41
N LEU A 171 -21.69 8.54 -25.04
CA LEU A 171 -21.92 7.35 -24.22
C LEU A 171 -22.15 6.10 -25.08
N ALA A 172 -22.43 6.24 -26.37
CA ALA A 172 -22.64 5.14 -27.31
C ALA A 172 -21.29 4.55 -27.77
N LYS A 173 -20.63 3.82 -26.87
CA LYS A 173 -19.30 3.23 -27.03
C LYS A 173 -19.30 1.73 -27.37
N ASP A 174 -20.44 1.20 -27.84
CA ASP A 174 -20.56 -0.20 -28.27
C ASP A 174 -20.61 -0.31 -29.80
N PHE A 175 -20.42 -1.52 -30.33
CA PHE A 175 -20.48 -1.77 -31.77
C PHE A 175 -21.74 -1.19 -32.44
N GLN A 176 -22.92 -1.34 -31.82
CA GLN A 176 -24.18 -0.84 -32.38
C GLN A 176 -24.24 0.68 -32.38
N GLY A 177 -23.75 1.33 -31.32
CA GLY A 177 -23.61 2.77 -31.21
C GLY A 177 -22.69 3.34 -32.30
N PHE A 178 -21.48 2.79 -32.43
CA PHE A 178 -20.54 3.22 -33.47
C PHE A 178 -21.08 2.99 -34.87
N ARG A 179 -21.65 1.81 -35.15
CA ARG A 179 -22.26 1.49 -36.46
C ARG A 179 -23.39 2.46 -36.79
N ARG A 180 -24.27 2.76 -35.84
CA ARG A 180 -25.38 3.71 -36.03
C ARG A 180 -24.87 5.11 -36.36
N ILE A 181 -23.94 5.64 -35.55
CA ILE A 181 -23.37 6.98 -35.77
C ILE A 181 -22.66 7.07 -37.13
N MET A 182 -21.89 6.05 -37.50
CA MET A 182 -21.19 6.02 -38.79
C MET A 182 -22.17 5.95 -39.96
N LEU A 183 -23.23 5.12 -39.89
CA LEU A 183 -24.25 5.05 -40.94
C LEU A 183 -25.08 6.34 -41.05
N GLU A 184 -25.42 6.98 -39.92
CA GLU A 184 -26.08 8.29 -39.90
C GLU A 184 -25.20 9.37 -40.52
N ARG A 185 -23.89 9.35 -40.22
CA ARG A 185 -22.92 10.26 -40.83
C ARG A 185 -22.78 10.01 -42.33
N MET A 186 -22.74 8.75 -42.76
CA MET A 186 -22.67 8.38 -44.18
C MET A 186 -23.91 8.79 -44.96
N ALA A 187 -25.10 8.69 -44.36
CA ALA A 187 -26.34 9.15 -44.97
C ALA A 187 -26.33 10.67 -45.24
N GLN A 188 -25.57 11.44 -44.46
CA GLN A 188 -25.39 12.89 -44.67
C GLN A 188 -24.27 13.21 -45.67
N LEU A 189 -23.11 12.55 -45.57
CA LEU A 189 -21.95 12.84 -46.40
C LEU A 189 -22.06 12.27 -47.82
N ALA A 190 -22.78 11.16 -47.99
CA ALA A 190 -22.98 10.47 -49.26
C ALA A 190 -24.46 10.13 -49.46
N PRO A 191 -25.34 11.13 -49.68
CA PRO A 191 -26.80 10.91 -49.79
C PRO A 191 -27.20 10.01 -50.98
N GLY A 192 -26.33 9.84 -51.97
CA GLY A 192 -26.52 8.88 -53.07
C GLY A 192 -26.28 7.41 -52.71
N TRP A 193 -25.69 7.13 -51.54
CA TRP A 193 -25.47 5.77 -51.05
C TRP A 193 -26.66 5.29 -50.21
N THR A 194 -27.61 4.62 -50.87
CA THR A 194 -28.88 4.16 -50.28
C THR A 194 -28.86 2.71 -49.81
N GLU A 195 -27.81 1.95 -50.12
CA GLU A 195 -27.74 0.52 -49.79
C GLU A 195 -27.68 0.30 -48.28
N ARG A 196 -28.41 -0.71 -47.79
CA ARG A 196 -28.56 -1.03 -46.36
C ARG A 196 -28.41 -2.53 -46.09
N ASN A 197 -28.20 -3.34 -47.12
CA ASN A 197 -27.98 -4.76 -47.00
C ASN A 197 -26.63 -5.04 -46.32
N ALA A 198 -26.61 -6.00 -45.41
CA ALA A 198 -25.38 -6.47 -44.76
C ALA A 198 -24.34 -7.03 -45.76
N ALA A 199 -24.79 -7.51 -46.93
CA ALA A 199 -23.91 -8.00 -47.99
C ALA A 199 -23.22 -6.87 -48.81
N ASP A 200 -23.57 -5.60 -48.57
CA ASP A 200 -22.92 -4.48 -49.24
C ASP A 200 -21.50 -4.23 -48.70
N VAL A 201 -20.58 -3.91 -49.59
CA VAL A 201 -19.18 -3.66 -49.25
C VAL A 201 -19.03 -2.40 -48.39
N GLY A 202 -19.83 -1.36 -48.65
CA GLY A 202 -19.83 -0.14 -47.86
C GLY A 202 -20.34 -0.38 -46.44
N VAL A 203 -21.41 -1.16 -46.28
CA VAL A 203 -21.92 -1.58 -44.97
C VAL A 203 -20.89 -2.43 -44.22
N THR A 204 -20.24 -3.37 -44.91
CA THR A 204 -19.18 -4.21 -44.34
C THR A 204 -18.00 -3.39 -43.83
N LEU A 205 -17.56 -2.36 -44.58
CA LEU A 205 -16.48 -1.46 -44.14
C LEU A 205 -16.86 -0.65 -42.90
N VAL A 206 -18.10 -0.14 -42.85
CA VAL A 206 -18.62 0.57 -41.66
C VAL A 206 -18.68 -0.36 -40.45
N GLU A 207 -19.12 -1.61 -40.63
CA GLU A 207 -19.13 -2.61 -39.56
C GLU A 207 -17.72 -2.96 -39.08
N LEU A 208 -16.74 -3.08 -39.99
CA LEU A 208 -15.35 -3.30 -39.61
C LEU A 208 -14.76 -2.11 -38.82
N MET A 209 -15.05 -0.87 -39.23
CA MET A 209 -14.65 0.32 -38.48
C MET A 209 -15.34 0.41 -37.12
N ALA A 210 -16.63 0.06 -37.03
CA ALA A 210 -17.37 0.02 -35.78
C ALA A 210 -16.81 -1.05 -34.82
N TYR A 211 -16.41 -2.22 -35.35
CA TYR A 211 -15.74 -3.26 -34.57
C TYR A 211 -14.38 -2.78 -34.03
N VAL A 212 -13.55 -2.14 -34.85
CA VAL A 212 -12.27 -1.56 -34.40
C VAL A 212 -12.50 -0.45 -33.37
N GLY A 213 -13.54 0.36 -33.54
CA GLY A 213 -13.93 1.40 -32.58
C GLY A 213 -14.34 0.84 -31.22
N ASP A 214 -15.16 -0.21 -31.22
CA ASP A 214 -15.56 -0.95 -30.01
C ASP A 214 -14.33 -1.56 -29.29
N GLU A 215 -13.47 -2.26 -30.05
CA GLU A 215 -12.25 -2.85 -29.50
C GLU A 215 -11.29 -1.79 -28.91
N LEU A 216 -11.12 -0.65 -29.60
CA LEU A 216 -10.28 0.45 -29.10
C LEU A 216 -10.90 1.10 -27.86
N SER A 217 -12.21 1.32 -27.86
CA SER A 217 -12.93 1.89 -26.72
C SER A 217 -12.82 1.00 -25.49
N TYR A 218 -13.02 -0.31 -25.66
CA TYR A 218 -12.81 -1.29 -24.59
C TYR A 218 -11.37 -1.24 -24.04
N ARG A 219 -10.37 -1.21 -24.92
CA ARG A 219 -8.95 -1.12 -24.50
C ARG A 219 -8.67 0.18 -23.72
N GLN A 220 -9.24 1.31 -24.14
CA GLN A 220 -9.09 2.60 -23.45
C GLN A 220 -9.72 2.55 -22.05
N ASP A 221 -10.94 2.03 -21.93
CA ASP A 221 -11.63 1.92 -20.64
C ASP A 221 -10.91 0.94 -19.71
N ALA A 222 -10.35 -0.16 -20.24
CA ALA A 222 -9.53 -1.10 -19.49
C ALA A 222 -8.24 -0.45 -18.96
N VAL A 223 -7.52 0.31 -19.80
CA VAL A 223 -6.31 1.03 -19.38
C VAL A 223 -6.65 2.12 -18.35
N ALA A 224 -7.73 2.87 -18.56
CA ALA A 224 -8.18 3.90 -17.63
C ALA A 224 -8.56 3.33 -16.26
N THR A 225 -9.18 2.14 -16.25
CA THR A 225 -9.50 1.42 -15.02
C THR A 225 -8.24 1.09 -14.22
N GLU A 226 -7.15 0.68 -14.89
CA GLU A 226 -5.87 0.33 -14.26
C GLU A 226 -5.01 1.55 -13.86
N ALA A 227 -5.36 2.76 -14.30
CA ALA A 227 -4.55 3.96 -14.09
C ALA A 227 -4.68 4.57 -12.68
N TYR A 228 -5.73 4.24 -11.93
CA TYR A 228 -6.01 4.82 -10.61
C TYR A 228 -6.13 3.75 -9.54
N LEU A 229 -5.60 4.05 -8.35
CA LEU A 229 -5.56 3.10 -7.23
C LEU A 229 -6.96 2.59 -6.85
N GLY A 230 -7.96 3.48 -6.84
CA GLY A 230 -9.34 3.13 -6.49
C GLY A 230 -10.07 2.25 -7.51
N THR A 231 -9.62 2.21 -8.77
CA THR A 231 -10.30 1.47 -9.85
C THR A 231 -9.50 0.28 -10.39
N ALA A 232 -8.17 0.25 -10.19
CA ALA A 232 -7.31 -0.78 -10.72
C ALA A 232 -7.69 -2.17 -10.21
N ARG A 233 -7.73 -3.15 -11.11
CA ARG A 233 -8.14 -4.53 -10.83
C ARG A 233 -6.95 -5.47 -10.81
N SER A 234 -5.90 -5.21 -11.59
CA SER A 234 -4.66 -5.98 -11.51
C SER A 234 -3.89 -5.64 -10.24
N ARG A 235 -3.43 -6.68 -9.53
CA ARG A 235 -2.52 -6.56 -8.40
C ARG A 235 -1.23 -5.85 -8.79
N ILE A 236 -0.73 -6.12 -10.00
CA ILE A 236 0.51 -5.52 -10.49
C ILE A 236 0.34 -4.01 -10.67
N SER A 237 -0.79 -3.56 -11.24
CA SER A 237 -1.12 -2.14 -11.35
C SER A 237 -1.25 -1.48 -9.98
N LEU A 238 -2.00 -2.11 -9.06
CA LEU A 238 -2.16 -1.63 -7.68
C LEU A 238 -0.82 -1.48 -6.98
N ARG A 239 0.05 -2.50 -7.06
CA ARG A 239 1.39 -2.47 -6.47
C ARG A 239 2.24 -1.32 -7.01
N ARG A 240 2.20 -1.08 -8.32
CA ARG A 240 2.95 0.02 -8.94
C ARG A 240 2.41 1.39 -8.55
N LEU A 241 1.09 1.55 -8.51
CA LEU A 241 0.45 2.79 -8.07
C LEU A 241 0.68 3.06 -6.59
N ALA A 242 0.58 2.03 -5.75
CA ALA A 242 0.85 2.13 -4.32
C ALA A 242 2.32 2.50 -4.05
N ARG A 243 3.25 2.02 -4.88
CA ARG A 243 4.66 2.42 -4.78
C ARG A 243 4.89 3.91 -5.03
N LEU A 244 4.06 4.59 -5.83
CA LEU A 244 4.15 6.04 -6.05
C LEU A 244 3.86 6.86 -4.78
N VAL A 245 3.18 6.27 -3.80
CA VAL A 245 2.91 6.86 -2.48
C VAL A 245 3.75 6.20 -1.38
N ASP A 246 4.88 5.59 -1.76
CA ASP A 246 5.81 4.85 -0.88
C ASP A 246 5.17 3.71 -0.07
N TYR A 247 3.97 3.26 -0.46
CA TYR A 247 3.35 2.08 0.13
C TYR A 247 3.90 0.82 -0.53
N ARG A 248 4.53 -0.04 0.29
CA ARG A 248 5.04 -1.33 -0.15
C ARG A 248 4.03 -2.43 0.17
N MET A 249 3.27 -2.82 -0.85
CA MET A 249 2.37 -3.97 -0.80
C MET A 249 3.16 -5.28 -0.60
N HIS A 250 2.79 -6.07 0.41
CA HIS A 250 3.39 -7.38 0.67
C HIS A 250 2.68 -8.53 -0.05
N ASP A 251 3.45 -9.53 -0.45
CA ASP A 251 2.98 -10.75 -1.10
C ASP A 251 2.78 -11.90 -0.09
N GLY A 252 2.60 -11.55 1.19
CA GLY A 252 2.46 -12.49 2.30
C GLY A 252 3.79 -13.06 2.75
N CYS A 253 3.74 -14.09 3.58
CA CYS A 253 4.93 -14.85 3.99
C CYS A 253 4.58 -16.32 4.27
N ASN A 254 5.58 -17.19 4.15
CA ASN A 254 5.46 -18.60 4.44
C ASN A 254 5.44 -18.88 5.94
N ALA A 255 4.86 -20.02 6.31
CA ALA A 255 4.93 -20.50 7.68
C ALA A 255 6.28 -21.15 7.96
N ARG A 256 6.68 -21.14 9.24
CA ARG A 256 7.85 -21.81 9.78
C ARG A 256 7.45 -22.72 10.90
N THR A 257 8.25 -23.74 11.15
CA THR A 257 8.09 -24.60 12.33
C THR A 257 9.41 -25.18 12.79
N TRP A 258 9.51 -25.41 14.08
CA TRP A 258 10.52 -26.29 14.67
C TRP A 258 10.10 -27.75 14.46
N VAL A 259 11.04 -28.58 14.04
CA VAL A 259 10.83 -30.01 13.78
C VAL A 259 11.85 -30.81 14.57
N GLN A 260 11.37 -31.74 15.38
CA GLN A 260 12.21 -32.75 16.04
C GLN A 260 12.40 -33.92 15.09
N VAL A 261 13.66 -34.30 14.90
CA VAL A 261 14.05 -35.47 14.10
C VAL A 261 14.69 -36.50 15.03
N HIS A 262 14.10 -37.67 15.16
CA HIS A 262 14.71 -38.77 15.90
C HIS A 262 15.65 -39.56 15.01
N VAL A 263 16.83 -39.84 15.55
CA VAL A 263 17.88 -40.63 14.88
C VAL A 263 18.36 -41.78 15.76
N GLN A 264 18.82 -42.86 15.13
CA GLN A 264 19.30 -44.07 15.80
C GLN A 264 20.83 -44.23 15.77
N ALA A 265 21.54 -43.16 15.42
CA ALA A 265 23.00 -43.13 15.35
C ALA A 265 23.50 -41.72 15.69
N PRO A 266 24.75 -41.60 16.18
CA PRO A 266 25.36 -40.31 16.46
C PRO A 266 25.82 -39.62 15.17
N ALA A 267 26.00 -38.29 15.24
CA ALA A 267 26.51 -37.44 14.16
C ALA A 267 25.87 -37.68 12.76
N VAL A 268 24.55 -37.82 12.72
CA VAL A 268 23.76 -37.98 11.49
C VAL A 268 23.56 -36.61 10.83
N ILE A 269 24.08 -36.44 9.62
CA ILE A 269 23.90 -35.21 8.84
C ILE A 269 22.53 -35.22 8.17
N LEU A 270 21.71 -34.22 8.48
CA LEU A 270 20.46 -33.91 7.81
C LEU A 270 20.69 -32.76 6.82
N PRO A 271 20.62 -33.00 5.50
CA PRO A 271 20.85 -31.96 4.50
C PRO A 271 19.82 -30.83 4.58
N GLN A 272 20.25 -29.61 4.22
CA GLN A 272 19.34 -28.52 3.89
C GLN A 272 18.41 -28.92 2.73
N GLY A 273 17.15 -28.48 2.78
CA GLY A 273 16.16 -28.81 1.74
C GLY A 273 15.54 -30.20 1.89
N THR A 274 15.76 -30.89 3.01
CA THR A 274 15.09 -32.18 3.27
C THR A 274 13.58 -31.96 3.38
N THR A 275 12.82 -32.67 2.56
CA THR A 275 11.37 -32.53 2.46
C THR A 275 10.65 -33.21 3.63
N LEU A 276 9.73 -32.48 4.25
CA LEU A 276 8.91 -32.88 5.38
C LEU A 276 7.43 -32.75 5.00
N LEU A 277 6.64 -33.80 5.21
CA LEU A 277 5.25 -33.85 4.79
C LEU A 277 4.31 -33.89 5.99
N SER A 278 3.16 -33.25 5.83
CA SER A 278 2.03 -33.43 6.75
C SER A 278 1.58 -34.88 6.80
N THR A 279 0.98 -35.30 7.92
CA THR A 279 0.53 -36.69 8.15
C THR A 279 -0.34 -37.25 7.02
N VAL A 280 0.13 -38.33 6.40
CA VAL A 280 -0.59 -39.16 5.44
C VAL A 280 -0.83 -40.54 6.07
N PRO A 281 -2.08 -40.92 6.36
CA PRO A 281 -2.39 -42.18 7.02
C PRO A 281 -1.82 -43.41 6.29
N GLY A 282 -1.15 -44.29 7.03
CA GLY A 282 -0.63 -45.55 6.50
C GLY A 282 0.80 -45.49 5.95
N LEU A 283 1.41 -44.30 5.87
CA LEU A 283 2.81 -44.14 5.45
C LEU A 283 3.78 -44.10 6.65
N PRO A 284 5.03 -44.56 6.48
CA PRO A 284 6.06 -44.53 7.53
C PRO A 284 6.63 -43.12 7.74
N SER A 285 7.22 -42.85 8.91
CA SER A 285 7.84 -41.55 9.22
C SER A 285 9.04 -41.22 8.31
N ARG A 286 9.79 -42.22 7.85
CA ARG A 286 10.85 -42.05 6.86
C ARG A 286 10.39 -42.64 5.54
N ILE A 287 10.37 -41.81 4.51
CA ILE A 287 10.02 -42.19 3.14
C ILE A 287 11.28 -42.06 2.28
N ALA A 288 11.63 -43.11 1.53
CA ALA A 288 12.73 -43.03 0.58
C ALA A 288 12.32 -42.17 -0.63
N PRO A 289 13.19 -41.28 -1.15
CA PRO A 289 12.94 -40.55 -2.39
C PRO A 289 12.59 -41.51 -3.54
N ASP A 290 11.69 -41.08 -4.42
CA ASP A 290 11.19 -41.82 -5.59
C ASP A 290 10.65 -43.25 -5.32
N SER A 291 10.32 -43.55 -4.07
CA SER A 291 9.68 -44.83 -3.70
C SER A 291 8.18 -44.86 -3.99
N PRO A 292 7.53 -46.04 -4.01
CA PRO A 292 6.07 -46.13 -4.11
C PRO A 292 5.34 -45.35 -3.00
N ASP A 293 5.88 -45.34 -1.78
CA ASP A 293 5.35 -44.57 -0.67
C ASP A 293 5.50 -43.06 -0.91
N HIS A 294 6.59 -42.62 -1.55
CA HIS A 294 6.76 -41.22 -1.94
C HIS A 294 5.73 -40.80 -3.00
N HIS A 295 5.49 -41.62 -4.02
CA HIS A 295 4.44 -41.35 -5.02
C HIS A 295 3.05 -41.31 -4.37
N ALA A 296 2.74 -42.27 -3.49
CA ALA A 296 1.48 -42.29 -2.75
C ALA A 296 1.32 -41.08 -1.82
N ALA A 297 2.40 -40.62 -1.20
CA ALA A 297 2.41 -39.39 -0.43
C ALA A 297 2.09 -38.17 -1.32
N ARG A 298 2.74 -38.05 -2.49
CA ARG A 298 2.47 -36.95 -3.44
C ARG A 298 1.02 -36.94 -3.93
N ASP A 299 0.46 -38.11 -4.22
CA ASP A 299 -0.94 -38.25 -4.67
C ASP A 299 -1.96 -37.80 -3.59
N ALA A 300 -1.57 -37.85 -2.31
CA ALA A 300 -2.38 -37.34 -1.21
C ALA A 300 -2.36 -35.80 -1.06
N HIS A 301 -1.53 -35.10 -1.84
CA HIS A 301 -1.35 -33.65 -1.81
C HIS A 301 -1.12 -33.07 -0.39
N PRO A 302 -0.11 -33.56 0.36
CA PRO A 302 0.21 -33.10 1.70
C PRO A 302 0.73 -31.67 1.69
N VAL A 303 0.67 -31.01 2.85
CA VAL A 303 1.40 -29.76 3.07
C VAL A 303 2.89 -30.08 3.17
N VAL A 304 3.72 -29.36 2.42
CA VAL A 304 5.15 -29.61 2.28
C VAL A 304 5.97 -28.54 3.00
N PHE A 305 6.98 -29.00 3.73
CA PHE A 305 8.00 -28.18 4.36
C PHE A 305 9.38 -28.66 3.92
N GLU A 306 10.37 -27.77 3.97
CA GLU A 306 11.77 -28.11 3.72
C GLU A 306 12.65 -27.58 4.84
N THR A 307 13.67 -28.35 5.22
CA THR A 307 14.66 -27.90 6.21
C THR A 307 15.41 -26.68 5.70
N VAL A 308 15.53 -25.66 6.54
CA VAL A 308 16.11 -24.36 6.18
C VAL A 308 17.63 -24.41 6.16
N GLU A 309 18.22 -25.27 6.98
CA GLU A 309 19.66 -25.41 7.13
C GLU A 309 20.06 -26.89 7.24
N GLU A 310 21.34 -27.15 7.02
CA GLU A 310 21.94 -28.44 7.34
C GLU A 310 22.09 -28.55 8.85
N ALA A 311 21.75 -29.72 9.40
CA ALA A 311 21.86 -30.00 10.83
C ALA A 311 22.65 -31.28 11.07
N VAL A 312 23.39 -31.32 12.16
CA VAL A 312 24.00 -32.55 12.67
C VAL A 312 23.16 -33.02 13.85
N LEU A 313 22.59 -34.21 13.71
CA LEU A 313 21.70 -34.84 14.67
C LEU A 313 22.44 -35.93 15.42
N ASP A 314 22.06 -36.17 16.67
CA ASP A 314 22.71 -37.18 17.51
C ASP A 314 21.69 -37.95 18.33
N ASP A 315 21.85 -39.27 18.47
CA ASP A 315 20.87 -40.12 19.14
C ASP A 315 20.76 -39.84 20.64
N ASP A 316 21.83 -39.33 21.25
CA ASP A 316 21.86 -38.87 22.65
C ASP A 316 21.01 -37.62 22.88
N LEU A 317 20.75 -36.83 21.82
CA LEU A 317 19.98 -35.59 21.89
C LEU A 317 18.47 -35.78 21.62
N ASN A 318 18.02 -37.00 21.29
CA ASN A 318 16.60 -37.27 21.01
C ASN A 318 15.70 -36.89 22.20
N GLU A 319 16.12 -37.28 23.41
CA GLU A 319 15.41 -36.99 24.66
C GLU A 319 16.40 -36.96 25.83
N MET A 320 16.61 -35.76 26.38
CA MET A 320 17.51 -35.50 27.49
C MET A 320 16.73 -35.24 28.78
N ARG A 321 17.24 -35.73 29.90
CA ARG A 321 16.57 -35.61 31.21
C ARG A 321 17.08 -34.42 31.98
N LEU A 322 16.16 -33.71 32.64
CA LEU A 322 16.50 -32.61 33.53
C LEU A 322 17.01 -33.14 34.87
N TRP A 323 18.02 -32.47 35.42
CA TRP A 323 18.57 -32.76 36.73
C TRP A 323 17.89 -31.89 37.79
N MET A 324 17.28 -32.54 38.78
CA MET A 324 16.41 -31.89 39.77
C MET A 324 17.12 -31.57 41.10
N TRP A 325 18.44 -31.79 41.18
CA TRP A 325 19.25 -31.51 42.39
C TRP A 325 18.72 -32.14 43.70
N GLY A 326 17.96 -33.23 43.58
CA GLY A 326 17.34 -33.93 44.71
C GLY A 326 15.99 -33.40 45.16
N ASP A 327 15.41 -32.42 44.46
CA ASP A 327 14.07 -31.90 44.72
C ASP A 327 13.00 -32.75 44.01
N LEU A 328 11.92 -33.06 44.74
CA LEU A 328 10.83 -33.93 44.30
C LEU A 328 9.63 -33.16 43.73
N ASP A 329 9.56 -31.83 43.93
CA ASP A 329 8.50 -30.98 43.38
C ASP A 329 9.13 -29.74 42.72
N CYS A 330 10.10 -29.97 41.84
CA CYS A 330 10.86 -28.91 41.20
C CYS A 330 10.12 -28.36 39.97
N CYS A 331 10.00 -27.05 39.82
CA CYS A 331 9.53 -26.40 38.60
C CYS A 331 10.47 -25.28 38.17
N LEU A 332 10.70 -25.17 36.87
CA LEU A 332 11.30 -23.97 36.28
C LEU A 332 10.26 -22.86 36.29
N PRO A 333 10.54 -21.68 36.88
CA PRO A 333 9.60 -20.57 36.89
C PRO A 333 9.44 -19.93 35.51
N ALA A 334 8.36 -19.15 35.34
CA ALA A 334 8.28 -18.21 34.22
C ALA A 334 9.46 -17.24 34.28
N GLY A 335 10.05 -16.90 33.14
CA GLY A 335 11.25 -16.08 33.04
C GLY A 335 12.58 -16.85 33.21
N ALA A 336 12.55 -18.17 33.43
CA ALA A 336 13.79 -18.94 33.53
C ALA A 336 14.60 -18.90 32.22
N THR A 337 15.93 -18.77 32.36
CA THR A 337 16.92 -18.74 31.26
C THR A 337 18.00 -19.82 31.38
N THR A 338 17.90 -20.68 32.40
CA THR A 338 18.86 -21.74 32.67
C THR A 338 18.19 -23.02 33.12
N ALA A 339 18.84 -24.15 32.84
CA ALA A 339 18.46 -25.48 33.32
C ALA A 339 19.69 -26.38 33.44
N THR A 340 19.55 -27.51 34.10
CA THR A 340 20.60 -28.52 34.20
C THR A 340 20.09 -29.85 33.66
N LEU A 341 20.86 -30.50 32.81
CA LEU A 341 20.61 -31.85 32.31
C LEU A 341 21.43 -32.87 33.10
N ARG A 342 20.93 -34.09 33.13
CA ARG A 342 21.63 -35.26 33.67
C ARG A 342 22.48 -35.91 32.59
N GLY A 343 23.78 -36.08 32.86
CA GLY A 343 24.77 -36.61 31.93
C GLY A 343 25.55 -35.52 31.20
N HIS A 344 26.64 -35.90 30.55
CA HIS A 344 27.38 -35.04 29.60
C HIS A 344 26.86 -35.27 28.19
N HIS A 345 26.47 -34.18 27.53
CA HIS A 345 25.97 -34.18 26.16
C HIS A 345 26.94 -33.40 25.26
N PRO A 346 28.04 -34.01 24.76
CA PRO A 346 29.10 -33.30 24.04
C PRO A 346 28.69 -32.83 22.63
N ALA A 347 27.68 -33.47 22.04
CA ALA A 347 27.12 -33.05 20.75
C ALA A 347 26.28 -31.77 20.87
N LEU A 348 25.72 -31.48 22.06
CA LEU A 348 24.92 -30.29 22.31
C LEU A 348 25.82 -29.05 22.44
N ARG A 349 25.50 -27.99 21.72
CA ARG A 349 26.36 -26.81 21.61
C ARG A 349 25.55 -25.51 21.68
N ALA A 350 26.26 -24.39 21.84
CA ALA A 350 25.62 -23.08 21.76
C ALA A 350 25.11 -22.83 20.34
N GLY A 351 23.96 -22.17 20.23
CA GLY A 351 23.22 -21.92 19.00
C GLY A 351 22.19 -23.01 18.64
N ASP A 352 22.30 -24.22 19.20
CA ASP A 352 21.28 -25.24 19.03
C ASP A 352 19.96 -24.80 19.66
N VAL A 353 18.85 -25.27 19.08
CA VAL A 353 17.52 -25.09 19.65
C VAL A 353 17.12 -26.38 20.36
N VAL A 354 16.61 -26.24 21.58
CA VAL A 354 16.02 -27.36 22.33
C VAL A 354 14.59 -27.01 22.71
N VAL A 355 13.75 -28.03 22.86
CA VAL A 355 12.37 -27.86 23.34
C VAL A 355 12.27 -28.42 24.75
N ILE A 356 11.97 -27.56 25.72
CA ILE A 356 11.60 -27.97 27.07
C ILE A 356 10.12 -28.33 27.03
N ALA A 357 9.79 -29.60 27.30
CA ALA A 357 8.45 -30.14 27.09
C ALA A 357 7.90 -30.84 28.32
N GLU A 358 6.68 -30.47 28.72
CA GLU A 358 5.86 -31.31 29.61
C GLU A 358 5.40 -32.56 28.84
N THR A 359 5.78 -33.73 29.35
CA THR A 359 5.44 -35.04 28.77
C THR A 359 4.40 -35.80 29.58
N ILE A 360 4.28 -35.47 30.87
CA ILE A 360 3.31 -36.04 31.80
C ILE A 360 2.69 -34.89 32.59
N SER A 361 1.36 -34.90 32.77
CA SER A 361 0.70 -33.89 33.60
C SER A 361 1.21 -33.98 35.05
N PRO A 362 1.74 -32.89 35.64
CA PRO A 362 2.15 -32.89 37.04
C PRO A 362 0.98 -33.05 38.02
N THR A 363 -0.25 -32.77 37.56
CA THR A 363 -1.45 -32.89 38.40
C THR A 363 -2.08 -34.28 38.36
N THR A 364 -2.10 -34.95 37.20
CA THR A 364 -2.75 -36.26 37.05
C THR A 364 -1.79 -37.43 36.95
N GLY A 365 -0.50 -37.17 36.70
CA GLY A 365 0.53 -38.19 36.49
C GLY A 365 0.36 -38.98 35.19
N LYS A 366 -0.47 -38.52 34.24
CA LYS A 366 -0.74 -39.22 32.97
C LYS A 366 -0.18 -38.44 31.78
N ALA A 367 0.46 -39.17 30.86
CA ALA A 367 0.98 -38.62 29.61
C ALA A 367 -0.13 -38.08 28.68
N ALA A 368 -1.31 -38.73 28.68
CA ALA A 368 -2.45 -38.29 27.86
C ALA A 368 -3.06 -36.96 28.30
N ASP A 369 -2.80 -36.55 29.55
CA ASP A 369 -3.30 -35.30 30.13
C ASP A 369 -2.22 -34.21 30.17
N ALA A 370 -1.01 -34.47 29.66
CA ALA A 370 0.08 -33.50 29.61
C ALA A 370 -0.33 -32.30 28.75
N ASP A 371 -0.08 -31.08 29.22
CA ASP A 371 -0.48 -29.87 28.51
C ASP A 371 0.45 -29.63 27.32
N PRO A 372 -0.03 -29.76 26.06
CA PRO A 372 0.81 -29.52 24.89
C PRO A 372 1.24 -28.05 24.80
N GLY A 373 0.51 -27.12 25.45
CA GLY A 373 0.85 -25.71 25.58
C GLY A 373 2.16 -25.46 26.32
N ARG A 374 2.59 -26.38 27.19
CA ARG A 374 3.83 -26.29 27.98
C ARG A 374 5.02 -26.90 27.25
N ARG A 375 5.26 -26.40 26.05
CA ARG A 375 6.41 -26.73 25.20
C ARG A 375 7.02 -25.45 24.70
N PHE A 376 8.26 -25.21 25.05
CA PHE A 376 8.95 -23.96 24.76
C PHE A 376 10.25 -24.27 24.03
N ALA A 377 10.39 -23.73 22.81
CA ALA A 377 11.64 -23.78 22.08
C ALA A 377 12.55 -22.65 22.58
N VAL A 378 13.78 -22.98 22.95
CA VAL A 378 14.77 -22.04 23.46
C VAL A 378 16.08 -22.20 22.69
N ARG A 379 16.73 -21.10 22.34
CA ARG A 379 18.05 -21.12 21.70
C ARG A 379 19.16 -21.04 22.73
N LEU A 380 20.03 -22.04 22.74
CA LEU A 380 21.15 -22.10 23.66
C LEU A 380 22.19 -21.03 23.31
N VAL A 381 22.73 -20.36 24.33
CA VAL A 381 23.83 -19.40 24.22
C VAL A 381 25.08 -19.86 24.94
N ASP A 382 24.93 -20.84 25.83
CA ASP A 382 26.05 -21.48 26.50
C ASP A 382 25.68 -22.88 26.96
N VAL A 383 26.63 -23.81 26.81
CA VAL A 383 26.49 -25.20 27.23
C VAL A 383 27.81 -25.62 27.85
N SER A 384 27.79 -26.04 29.12
CA SER A 384 29.00 -26.41 29.84
C SER A 384 28.81 -27.69 30.65
N ASP A 385 29.79 -28.58 30.61
CA ASP A 385 29.80 -29.76 31.46
C ASP A 385 30.16 -29.42 32.90
N GLY A 386 29.56 -30.15 33.83
CA GLY A 386 29.86 -30.09 35.24
C GLY A 386 29.73 -31.46 35.90
N ALA A 387 29.93 -31.48 37.21
CA ALA A 387 29.65 -32.63 38.05
C ALA A 387 28.94 -32.15 39.30
N ASP A 388 27.93 -32.89 39.74
CA ASP A 388 27.22 -32.56 40.98
C ASP A 388 28.17 -32.68 42.20
N PRO A 389 28.43 -31.57 42.94
CA PRO A 389 29.30 -31.57 44.10
C PRO A 389 28.71 -32.30 45.32
N SER A 390 27.43 -32.70 45.30
CA SER A 390 26.74 -33.36 46.41
C SER A 390 27.30 -34.75 46.78
N GLY A 391 28.24 -35.28 45.99
CA GLY A 391 29.22 -36.27 46.46
C GLY A 391 28.62 -37.57 47.01
N ALA A 392 27.77 -38.25 46.22
CA ALA A 392 27.16 -39.55 46.56
C ALA A 392 26.18 -39.55 47.75
N LEU A 393 25.68 -38.38 48.19
CA LEU A 393 24.61 -38.29 49.19
C LEU A 393 23.24 -38.77 48.66
N PHE A 394 23.09 -38.84 47.34
CA PHE A 394 21.98 -39.50 46.64
C PHE A 394 22.45 -40.86 46.07
N PRO A 395 21.57 -41.87 45.91
CA PRO A 395 21.96 -43.16 45.39
C PRO A 395 22.49 -43.03 43.95
N GLY A 396 23.81 -43.21 43.73
CA GLY A 396 24.39 -43.18 42.38
C GLY A 396 25.84 -42.69 42.23
N GLY A 397 26.45 -42.04 43.23
CA GLY A 397 27.81 -41.48 43.11
C GLY A 397 27.85 -40.04 42.58
N THR A 398 29.03 -39.56 42.17
CA THR A 398 29.19 -38.26 41.49
C THR A 398 28.45 -38.32 40.15
N THR A 399 27.41 -37.50 40.00
CA THR A 399 26.59 -37.47 38.79
C THR A 399 27.14 -36.42 37.83
N GLU A 400 27.43 -36.83 36.60
CA GLU A 400 27.78 -35.93 35.50
C GLU A 400 26.55 -35.12 35.10
N ILE A 401 26.72 -33.82 34.83
CA ILE A 401 25.65 -32.90 34.50
C ILE A 401 26.06 -31.95 33.37
N THR A 402 25.10 -31.47 32.61
CA THR A 402 25.30 -30.42 31.60
C THR A 402 24.49 -29.19 31.98
N HIS A 403 25.13 -28.03 32.10
CA HIS A 403 24.44 -26.76 32.35
C HIS A 403 24.04 -26.13 31.03
N LEU A 404 22.78 -25.67 30.97
CA LEU A 404 22.21 -24.97 29.83
C LEU A 404 21.94 -23.51 30.21
N ARG A 405 22.28 -22.61 29.31
CA ARG A 405 21.81 -21.23 29.32
C ARG A 405 21.27 -20.87 27.94
N TRP A 406 20.09 -20.29 27.88
CA TRP A 406 19.48 -19.80 26.63
C TRP A 406 19.30 -18.29 26.63
N ARG A 407 18.91 -17.76 25.48
CA ARG A 407 18.68 -16.32 25.28
C ARG A 407 17.63 -15.77 26.24
N ASP A 408 17.85 -14.54 26.70
CA ASP A 408 16.91 -13.84 27.56
C ASP A 408 15.57 -13.59 26.84
N GLU A 409 15.59 -13.40 25.51
CA GLU A 409 14.37 -13.26 24.71
C GLU A 409 13.57 -14.56 24.57
N ASP A 410 14.20 -15.71 24.84
CA ASP A 410 13.58 -17.04 24.87
C ASP A 410 13.26 -17.48 26.32
N ALA A 411 13.26 -16.55 27.29
CA ALA A 411 12.88 -16.84 28.67
C ALA A 411 11.49 -17.49 28.74
N LEU A 412 11.31 -18.48 29.63
CA LEU A 412 10.10 -19.30 29.64
C LEU A 412 8.83 -18.45 29.84
N PRO A 413 7.84 -18.48 28.92
CA PRO A 413 6.61 -17.69 29.08
C PRO A 413 5.74 -18.13 30.27
N GLY A 414 5.94 -19.34 30.76
CA GLY A 414 5.20 -19.93 31.88
C GLY A 414 6.00 -21.02 32.57
N PRO A 415 5.58 -21.45 33.77
CA PRO A 415 6.32 -22.44 34.52
C PRO A 415 6.23 -23.85 33.90
N VAL A 416 7.31 -24.63 34.02
CA VAL A 416 7.37 -26.05 33.63
C VAL A 416 7.80 -26.87 34.83
N CYS A 417 6.94 -27.78 35.29
CA CYS A 417 7.29 -28.66 36.40
C CYS A 417 8.10 -29.85 35.91
N LEU A 418 9.25 -30.04 36.55
CA LEU A 418 10.23 -31.08 36.23
C LEU A 418 9.84 -32.41 36.88
N SER A 419 9.25 -32.32 38.08
CA SER A 419 8.73 -33.46 38.83
C SER A 419 7.40 -33.16 39.52
N ALA A 420 6.67 -34.25 39.78
CA ALA A 420 5.58 -34.30 40.75
C ALA A 420 5.81 -35.54 41.63
N GLY A 421 6.37 -35.33 42.82
CA GLY A 421 6.93 -36.41 43.63
C GLY A 421 8.12 -37.12 42.95
N GLU A 422 8.10 -38.45 42.88
CA GLU A 422 9.17 -39.23 42.22
C GLU A 422 9.02 -39.31 40.69
N GLN A 423 7.92 -38.79 40.13
CA GLN A 423 7.64 -38.89 38.70
C GLN A 423 8.26 -37.69 37.97
N GLU A 424 9.16 -37.95 37.02
CA GLU A 424 9.65 -36.95 36.05
C GLU A 424 8.52 -36.56 35.10
N THR A 425 8.18 -35.27 35.03
CA THR A 425 7.03 -34.73 34.27
C THR A 425 7.43 -33.96 33.02
N ALA A 426 8.69 -33.54 32.92
CA ALA A 426 9.22 -32.81 31.77
C ALA A 426 10.58 -33.36 31.32
N CYS A 427 10.87 -33.21 30.03
CA CYS A 427 12.18 -33.51 29.45
C CYS A 427 12.58 -32.45 28.42
N VAL A 428 13.82 -32.55 27.94
CA VAL A 428 14.37 -31.66 26.92
C VAL A 428 14.56 -32.45 25.63
N TRP A 429 13.99 -31.96 24.55
CA TRP A 429 14.14 -32.52 23.21
C TRP A 429 15.17 -31.72 22.42
N GLY A 430 16.24 -32.40 21.99
CA GLY A 430 17.19 -31.89 20.99
C GLY A 430 16.83 -32.35 19.58
N ASN A 431 17.80 -32.32 18.67
CA ASN A 431 17.59 -32.59 17.24
C ASN A 431 16.47 -31.75 16.63
N ILE A 432 16.39 -30.49 17.05
CA ILE A 432 15.38 -29.54 16.60
C ILE A 432 15.93 -28.74 15.43
N VAL A 433 15.28 -28.85 14.28
CA VAL A 433 15.65 -28.15 13.05
C VAL A 433 14.56 -27.20 12.61
N LEU A 434 14.96 -26.08 12.00
CA LEU A 434 13.99 -25.14 11.42
C LEU A 434 13.54 -25.64 10.04
N ALA A 435 12.24 -25.62 9.80
CA ALA A 435 11.66 -25.94 8.50
C ALA A 435 10.71 -24.83 8.04
N ASP A 436 10.76 -24.55 6.74
CA ASP A 436 9.94 -23.55 6.05
C ASP A 436 8.90 -24.22 5.18
N HIS A 437 7.67 -23.72 5.21
CA HIS A 437 6.61 -24.14 4.30
C HIS A 437 7.00 -23.82 2.85
N GLY A 438 6.82 -24.81 1.98
CA GLY A 438 7.04 -24.73 0.54
C GLY A 438 7.99 -25.82 0.02
N GLU A 439 7.78 -26.21 -1.24
CA GLU A 439 8.59 -27.18 -2.00
C GLU A 439 9.47 -26.44 -3.02
N THR A 440 10.73 -26.82 -3.13
CA THR A 440 11.66 -26.28 -4.13
C THR A 440 11.42 -26.93 -5.49
N VAL A 441 11.20 -26.11 -6.50
CA VAL A 441 11.17 -26.46 -7.92
C VAL A 441 12.53 -26.08 -8.53
N PRO A 442 13.40 -27.06 -8.83
CA PRO A 442 14.71 -26.78 -9.40
C PRO A 442 14.66 -26.59 -10.92
N ASP A 443 15.45 -25.64 -11.41
CA ASP A 443 15.84 -25.49 -12.83
C ASP A 443 14.69 -25.54 -13.84
N GLU A 444 13.57 -24.87 -13.57
CA GLU A 444 12.49 -24.70 -14.55
C GLU A 444 12.98 -23.85 -15.74
N GLU A 445 12.94 -24.42 -16.94
CA GLU A 445 13.25 -23.68 -18.17
C GLU A 445 12.16 -22.65 -18.48
N LEU A 446 12.56 -21.38 -18.58
CA LEU A 446 11.66 -20.29 -18.95
C LEU A 446 11.55 -20.15 -20.47
N SER A 447 10.40 -19.63 -20.93
CA SER A 447 10.18 -19.39 -22.36
C SER A 447 11.33 -18.56 -22.97
N PRO A 448 11.91 -18.95 -24.11
CA PRO A 448 13.07 -18.27 -24.68
C PRO A 448 12.80 -16.79 -24.98
N LEU A 449 13.83 -15.96 -24.84
CA LEU A 449 13.79 -14.59 -25.34
C LEU A 449 13.94 -14.59 -26.87
N GLU A 450 12.81 -14.79 -27.56
CA GLU A 450 12.75 -14.74 -29.01
C GLU A 450 12.95 -13.31 -29.54
N ALA A 451 13.69 -13.20 -30.64
CA ALA A 451 13.82 -11.95 -31.40
C ALA A 451 12.47 -11.62 -32.08
N ARG A 452 11.56 -10.98 -31.35
CA ARG A 452 10.37 -10.40 -31.99
C ARG A 452 10.79 -9.16 -32.78
N ASN A 453 10.10 -8.90 -33.89
CA ASN A 453 10.28 -7.66 -34.64
C ASN A 453 10.11 -6.48 -33.68
N PRO A 454 11.10 -5.58 -33.58
CA PRO A 454 11.01 -4.43 -32.70
C PRO A 454 9.84 -3.55 -33.10
N VAL A 455 9.18 -2.94 -32.12
CA VAL A 455 8.19 -1.90 -32.40
C VAL A 455 8.95 -0.66 -32.86
N LEU A 456 8.70 -0.21 -34.08
CA LEU A 456 9.31 0.99 -34.62
C LEU A 456 8.50 2.21 -34.16
N ILE A 457 9.12 3.13 -33.43
CA ILE A 457 8.50 4.43 -33.09
C ILE A 457 9.05 5.51 -34.03
N PRO A 458 8.20 6.35 -34.64
CA PRO A 458 8.66 7.54 -35.34
C PRO A 458 9.34 8.52 -34.37
N ARG A 459 10.42 9.15 -34.82
CA ARG A 459 11.23 10.09 -34.03
C ARG A 459 11.08 11.52 -34.58
N GLY A 460 10.10 12.32 -34.15
CA GLY A 460 10.03 13.73 -34.57
C GLY A 460 8.68 14.40 -34.30
N ASP A 461 8.72 15.73 -34.09
CA ASP A 461 7.61 16.61 -33.70
C ASP A 461 6.94 17.29 -34.91
N ASP A 462 7.25 16.82 -36.12
CA ASP A 462 6.91 17.45 -37.37
C ASP A 462 6.65 16.38 -38.42
N GLY A 463 5.36 16.05 -38.58
CA GLY A 463 4.81 14.93 -39.36
C GLY A 463 5.05 14.94 -40.88
N CYS A 464 6.17 15.47 -41.36
CA CYS A 464 6.56 15.50 -42.78
C CYS A 464 8.05 15.17 -43.04
N GLY A 465 8.83 14.77 -42.03
CA GLY A 465 10.22 14.31 -42.22
C GLY A 465 10.35 12.78 -42.24
N ASP A 466 11.21 12.25 -43.12
CA ASP A 466 11.65 10.84 -43.12
C ASP A 466 12.55 10.60 -41.88
N THR A 467 11.94 10.54 -40.70
CA THR A 467 12.64 10.31 -39.45
C THR A 467 12.89 8.82 -39.31
N ALA A 468 14.16 8.42 -39.21
CA ALA A 468 14.54 7.03 -38.96
C ALA A 468 13.82 6.53 -37.70
N ALA A 469 12.96 5.52 -37.87
CA ALA A 469 12.21 4.96 -36.76
C ALA A 469 13.15 4.28 -35.76
N GLU A 470 12.93 4.52 -34.47
CA GLU A 470 13.70 3.91 -33.40
C GLU A 470 13.07 2.55 -33.05
N ALA A 471 13.89 1.49 -33.07
CA ALA A 471 13.47 0.15 -32.72
C ALA A 471 13.38 0.01 -31.19
N LEU A 472 12.16 -0.08 -30.65
CA LEU A 472 11.95 -0.55 -29.28
C LEU A 472 12.06 -2.07 -29.26
N PRO A 473 13.05 -2.64 -28.56
CA PRO A 473 13.11 -4.08 -28.36
C PRO A 473 11.94 -4.52 -27.47
N PRO A 474 11.39 -5.72 -27.73
CA PRO A 474 10.32 -6.29 -26.91
C PRO A 474 10.81 -6.47 -25.45
N ARG A 475 9.92 -6.21 -24.49
CA ARG A 475 10.20 -6.51 -23.08
C ARG A 475 10.05 -8.00 -22.82
N TYR A 476 11.09 -8.63 -22.30
CA TYR A 476 11.05 -10.03 -21.87
C TYR A 476 10.29 -10.16 -20.54
N ARG A 477 9.23 -10.98 -20.52
CA ARG A 477 8.35 -11.20 -19.36
C ARG A 477 7.89 -12.65 -19.27
N PRO A 478 8.79 -13.59 -18.93
CA PRO A 478 8.40 -14.98 -18.74
C PRO A 478 7.51 -15.14 -17.51
N THR A 479 6.72 -16.21 -17.49
CA THR A 479 5.82 -16.56 -16.38
C THR A 479 6.24 -17.90 -15.80
N LEU A 480 6.24 -18.04 -14.47
CA LEU A 480 6.52 -19.31 -13.80
C LEU A 480 5.33 -20.27 -13.94
N GLN A 481 5.61 -21.56 -14.10
CA GLN A 481 4.56 -22.58 -14.28
C GLN A 481 3.86 -22.95 -12.97
N GLN A 482 4.58 -22.96 -11.84
CA GLN A 482 4.05 -23.36 -10.54
C GLN A 482 3.72 -22.13 -9.66
N ARG A 483 2.73 -22.30 -8.78
CA ARG A 483 2.22 -21.25 -7.90
C ARG A 483 1.60 -21.85 -6.62
N PRO A 484 1.51 -21.09 -5.52
CA PRO A 484 2.01 -19.73 -5.33
C PRO A 484 3.51 -19.67 -4.99
N LEU A 485 4.21 -18.63 -5.46
CA LEU A 485 5.62 -18.40 -5.13
C LEU A 485 5.80 -18.10 -3.63
N THR A 486 6.69 -18.84 -2.99
CA THR A 486 7.04 -18.67 -1.57
C THR A 486 7.68 -17.31 -1.32
N ARG A 487 7.20 -16.63 -0.28
CA ARG A 487 7.81 -15.41 0.28
C ARG A 487 8.36 -15.76 1.66
N CYS A 488 9.67 -15.70 1.84
CA CYS A 488 10.28 -16.03 3.12
C CYS A 488 11.24 -14.93 3.57
N VAL A 489 11.41 -14.82 4.88
CA VAL A 489 12.48 -14.00 5.47
C VAL A 489 13.75 -14.83 5.42
N ALA A 490 14.88 -14.25 5.01
CA ALA A 490 16.14 -14.98 5.02
C ALA A 490 16.42 -15.56 6.42
N ALA A 491 16.90 -16.80 6.49
CA ALA A 491 17.33 -17.38 7.76
C ALA A 491 18.68 -16.78 8.16
N PRO A 492 18.93 -16.55 9.46
CA PRO A 492 19.96 -15.63 9.95
C PRO A 492 21.40 -16.17 9.94
N ALA A 493 21.72 -17.24 9.21
CA ALA A 493 23.09 -17.75 9.13
C ALA A 493 23.93 -16.89 8.16
N GLU A 494 24.08 -15.60 8.46
CA GLU A 494 24.97 -14.70 7.76
C GLU A 494 26.41 -15.17 7.99
N VAL A 495 27.10 -15.47 6.89
CA VAL A 495 28.54 -15.76 6.93
C VAL A 495 29.26 -14.44 7.14
N LEU A 496 29.77 -14.22 8.35
CA LEU A 496 30.53 -13.03 8.69
C LEU A 496 31.88 -13.03 7.97
N THR A 497 32.48 -14.22 7.86
CA THR A 497 33.78 -14.42 7.21
C THR A 497 34.05 -15.91 6.97
N GLU A 498 35.08 -16.19 6.17
CA GLU A 498 35.56 -17.54 5.89
C GLU A 498 37.08 -17.58 5.99
N LEU A 499 37.63 -18.72 6.45
CA LEU A 499 39.06 -18.97 6.48
C LEU A 499 39.37 -20.40 6.00
N PRO A 500 40.58 -20.67 5.46
CA PRO A 500 40.94 -22.01 5.02
C PRO A 500 40.87 -23.03 6.17
N PHE A 501 40.15 -24.13 5.94
CA PHE A 501 40.05 -25.21 6.93
C PHE A 501 41.28 -26.11 6.86
N THR A 502 42.20 -25.94 7.83
CA THR A 502 43.46 -26.69 7.89
C THR A 502 43.36 -27.91 8.80
N ALA A 503 44.27 -28.87 8.66
CA ALA A 503 44.36 -30.01 9.57
C ALA A 503 44.65 -29.61 11.03
N VAL A 504 45.27 -28.45 11.27
CA VAL A 504 45.53 -27.92 12.61
C VAL A 504 44.23 -27.42 13.23
N LEU A 505 43.46 -26.60 12.51
CA LEU A 505 42.13 -26.16 12.93
C LEU A 505 41.18 -27.34 13.18
N ALA A 506 41.21 -28.36 12.32
CA ALA A 506 40.42 -29.58 12.52
C ALA A 506 40.79 -30.31 13.82
N ALA A 507 42.08 -30.34 14.18
CA ALA A 507 42.54 -30.94 15.43
C ALA A 507 42.15 -30.11 16.65
N GLU A 508 42.28 -28.77 16.60
CA GLU A 508 41.86 -27.85 17.68
C GLU A 508 40.36 -27.99 17.98
N LEU A 509 39.52 -28.00 16.94
CA LEU A 509 38.07 -28.18 17.08
C LEU A 509 37.72 -29.57 17.64
N ALA A 510 38.47 -30.61 17.27
CA ALA A 510 38.26 -31.97 17.77
C ALA A 510 38.69 -32.14 19.25
N THR A 511 39.65 -31.35 19.75
CA THR A 511 40.06 -31.39 21.16
C THR A 511 39.15 -30.59 22.09
N GLY A 512 38.22 -29.80 21.56
CA GLY A 512 37.29 -29.00 22.36
C GLY A 512 37.94 -27.81 23.08
N GLN A 513 39.17 -27.42 22.70
CA GLN A 513 39.97 -26.37 23.33
C GLN A 513 40.42 -25.35 22.30
N SER A 514 40.45 -24.06 22.66
CA SER A 514 41.01 -23.02 21.80
C SER A 514 42.52 -23.23 21.61
N GLY A 515 42.97 -23.12 20.37
CA GLY A 515 44.39 -23.18 20.01
C GLY A 515 44.80 -21.95 19.20
N ASP A 516 46.12 -21.76 19.04
CA ASP A 516 46.72 -20.55 18.47
C ASP A 516 46.13 -20.15 17.09
N GLN A 517 45.74 -21.12 16.23
CA GLN A 517 45.19 -20.79 14.92
C GLN A 517 43.78 -20.21 15.00
N LEU A 518 42.91 -20.81 15.81
CA LEU A 518 41.56 -20.30 16.01
C LEU A 518 41.60 -18.90 16.67
N GLU A 519 42.44 -18.73 17.70
CA GLU A 519 42.60 -17.43 18.37
C GLU A 519 43.12 -16.35 17.42
N ALA A 520 44.13 -16.67 16.61
CA ALA A 520 44.66 -15.76 15.61
C ALA A 520 43.61 -15.41 14.54
N ALA A 521 42.76 -16.36 14.15
CA ALA A 521 41.68 -16.11 13.19
C ALA A 521 40.66 -15.09 13.75
N PHE A 522 40.19 -15.29 14.98
CA PHE A 522 39.27 -14.34 15.63
C PHE A 522 39.89 -12.95 15.80
N ALA A 523 41.16 -12.88 16.18
CA ALA A 523 41.89 -11.61 16.32
C ALA A 523 42.03 -10.83 14.99
N VAL A 524 42.27 -11.53 13.87
CA VAL A 524 42.35 -10.89 12.53
C VAL A 524 41.00 -10.29 12.11
N LEU A 525 39.90 -10.88 12.58
CA LEU A 525 38.54 -10.49 12.22
C LEU A 525 37.98 -9.40 13.13
N ASP A 526 38.77 -8.91 14.10
CA ASP A 526 38.32 -8.01 15.17
C ASP A 526 37.11 -8.57 15.95
N LEU A 527 37.01 -9.91 15.99
CA LEU A 527 35.96 -10.61 16.74
C LEU A 527 36.49 -10.98 18.12
N PRO A 528 35.85 -10.53 19.21
CA PRO A 528 36.29 -10.90 20.55
C PRO A 528 36.07 -12.39 20.77
N MET A 529 37.16 -13.11 21.04
CA MET A 529 37.06 -14.48 21.51
C MET A 529 36.68 -14.47 22.99
N PRO A 530 35.67 -15.24 23.43
CA PRO A 530 35.32 -15.33 24.84
C PRO A 530 36.47 -15.88 25.71
N ASP A 531 36.78 -15.25 26.83
CA ASP A 531 37.78 -15.79 27.77
C ASP A 531 37.31 -17.14 28.33
N GLY A 532 38.19 -18.15 28.33
CA GLY A 532 37.84 -19.51 28.77
C GLY A 532 36.85 -20.24 27.83
N SER A 533 36.86 -19.88 26.54
CA SER A 533 36.01 -20.46 25.49
C SER A 533 36.00 -21.99 25.50
N ALA A 534 34.80 -22.56 25.62
CA ALA A 534 34.57 -23.99 25.37
C ALA A 534 34.19 -24.18 23.90
N ILE A 535 34.85 -25.13 23.22
CA ILE A 535 34.48 -25.53 21.86
C ILE A 535 33.62 -26.79 21.96
N ARG A 536 32.45 -26.77 21.35
CA ARG A 536 31.49 -27.89 21.34
C ARG A 536 30.95 -28.17 19.94
N GLY A 537 30.42 -29.37 19.76
CA GLY A 537 29.87 -29.85 18.49
C GLY A 537 30.77 -30.86 17.79
N VAL A 538 30.32 -31.29 16.62
CA VAL A 538 30.93 -32.36 15.82
C VAL A 538 30.94 -31.95 14.36
N ALA A 539 31.91 -32.43 13.58
CA ALA A 539 32.03 -32.05 12.17
C ALA A 539 30.72 -32.30 11.40
N PRO A 540 30.30 -31.37 10.52
CA PRO A 540 30.99 -30.13 10.10
C PRO A 540 30.63 -28.87 10.94
N LEU A 541 30.07 -29.02 12.13
CA LEU A 541 29.34 -27.98 12.86
C LEU A 541 29.82 -27.83 14.32
N TRP A 542 30.37 -26.66 14.68
CA TRP A 542 30.84 -26.36 16.04
C TRP A 542 30.30 -25.03 16.58
N SER A 543 30.46 -24.80 17.88
CA SER A 543 30.28 -23.49 18.51
C SER A 543 31.45 -23.17 19.44
N VAL A 544 31.79 -21.89 19.55
CA VAL A 544 32.71 -21.35 20.55
C VAL A 544 31.90 -20.44 21.48
N SER A 545 31.78 -20.78 22.76
CA SER A 545 31.02 -19.96 23.71
C SER A 545 31.78 -19.71 25.03
N SER A 546 31.53 -18.54 25.63
CA SER A 546 31.70 -18.36 27.07
C SER A 546 30.79 -17.24 27.59
N SER A 547 30.23 -17.47 28.79
CA SER A 547 29.56 -16.50 29.68
C SER A 547 28.89 -15.30 29.00
N GLY A 548 28.01 -15.53 28.03
CA GLY A 548 27.20 -14.48 27.40
C GLY A 548 27.20 -14.46 25.88
N ARG A 549 28.26 -14.96 25.22
CA ARG A 549 28.42 -14.90 23.77
C ARG A 549 28.76 -16.27 23.17
N ALA A 550 28.24 -16.52 21.98
CA ALA A 550 28.53 -17.71 21.19
C ALA A 550 28.79 -17.36 19.73
N TRP A 551 29.77 -18.04 19.14
CA TRP A 551 30.07 -17.99 17.71
C TRP A 551 29.82 -19.36 17.11
N LEU A 552 29.09 -19.39 15.99
CA LEU A 552 28.81 -20.62 15.26
C LEU A 552 29.87 -20.83 14.17
N LEU A 553 30.37 -22.05 14.06
CA LEU A 553 31.39 -22.44 13.09
C LEU A 553 30.85 -23.56 12.20
N ARG A 554 31.07 -23.44 10.89
CA ARG A 554 30.69 -24.46 9.91
C ARG A 554 31.82 -24.71 8.93
N GLU A 555 32.21 -25.97 8.74
CA GLU A 555 33.08 -26.36 7.64
C GLU A 555 32.25 -26.60 6.38
N ARG A 556 32.67 -26.01 5.27
CA ARG A 556 32.07 -26.22 3.96
C ARG A 556 33.09 -25.97 2.87
N ASP A 557 33.22 -26.91 1.94
CA ASP A 557 34.09 -26.80 0.76
C ASP A 557 35.57 -26.49 1.10
N GLY A 558 36.07 -26.99 2.23
CA GLY A 558 37.43 -26.73 2.70
C GLY A 558 37.65 -25.35 3.32
N MET A 559 36.57 -24.62 3.60
CA MET A 559 36.56 -23.34 4.30
C MET A 559 35.80 -23.48 5.63
N LEU A 560 36.34 -22.88 6.68
CA LEU A 560 35.64 -22.70 7.96
C LEU A 560 34.94 -21.34 7.94
N GLN A 561 33.62 -21.37 7.96
CA GLN A 561 32.74 -20.21 7.98
C GLN A 561 32.45 -19.84 9.44
N VAL A 562 32.63 -18.56 9.79
CA VAL A 562 32.16 -18.00 11.06
C VAL A 562 30.80 -17.36 10.79
N LEU A 563 29.78 -17.85 11.47
CA LEU A 563 28.40 -17.43 11.28
C LEU A 563 28.00 -16.44 12.37
N ALA A 564 27.16 -15.47 12.00
CA ALA A 564 26.47 -14.61 12.96
C ALA A 564 25.61 -15.44 13.91
N GLU A 565 25.43 -14.94 15.13
CA GLU A 565 24.59 -15.60 16.11
C GLU A 565 23.13 -15.59 15.63
N ALA A 566 22.49 -16.76 15.61
CA ALA A 566 21.12 -16.91 15.11
C ALA A 566 20.10 -16.20 16.02
N ALA A 567 19.04 -15.66 15.41
CA ALA A 567 17.94 -14.99 16.12
C ALA A 567 17.25 -15.91 17.16
N PRO A 568 16.65 -15.35 18.23
CA PRO A 568 15.93 -16.12 19.25
C PRO A 568 14.92 -17.12 18.66
N ALA A 569 14.76 -18.26 19.32
CA ALA A 569 13.86 -19.33 18.85
C ALA A 569 12.41 -18.87 18.76
N ALA A 570 11.97 -17.99 19.66
CA ALA A 570 10.63 -17.40 19.66
C ALA A 570 10.36 -16.52 18.43
N CYS A 571 11.39 -15.80 17.94
CA CYS A 571 11.26 -14.91 16.79
C CYS A 571 11.18 -15.67 15.45
N ALA A 572 11.73 -16.89 15.39
CA ALA A 572 11.80 -17.67 14.15
C ALA A 572 10.41 -18.04 13.57
N LEU A 573 9.38 -18.10 14.41
CA LEU A 573 8.01 -18.44 14.00
C LEU A 573 7.10 -17.21 13.81
N GLY A 574 7.65 -16.00 13.92
CA GLY A 574 6.89 -14.75 13.81
C GLY A 574 6.48 -14.41 12.37
N THR A 575 5.36 -13.70 12.23
CA THR A 575 4.93 -13.13 10.94
C THR A 575 5.73 -11.86 10.63
N ASP A 576 6.50 -11.87 9.55
CA ASP A 576 7.19 -10.69 9.01
C ASP A 576 6.99 -10.59 7.48
N THR A 577 5.90 -9.95 7.09
CA THR A 577 5.53 -9.73 5.69
C THR A 577 6.37 -8.63 5.03
N GLY A 578 6.98 -7.71 5.79
CA GLY A 578 7.81 -6.62 5.28
C GLY A 578 9.24 -7.07 4.93
N GLY A 579 9.79 -7.98 5.74
CA GLY A 579 11.07 -8.64 5.51
C GLY A 579 11.02 -9.73 4.45
N ALA A 580 9.86 -10.32 4.18
CA ALA A 580 9.72 -11.42 3.24
C ALA A 580 10.19 -11.04 1.81
N ARG A 581 11.03 -11.91 1.23
CA ARG A 581 11.57 -11.81 -0.13
C ARG A 581 11.13 -13.06 -0.93
N PRO A 582 11.02 -12.95 -2.26
CA PRO A 582 10.74 -14.13 -3.08
C PRO A 582 11.87 -15.14 -3.00
N ALA A 583 11.55 -16.39 -2.66
CA ALA A 583 12.50 -17.51 -2.70
C ALA A 583 12.65 -17.99 -4.15
N LEU A 584 13.40 -17.23 -4.95
CA LEU A 584 13.56 -17.41 -6.39
C LEU A 584 14.95 -16.94 -6.82
N SER A 585 15.65 -17.73 -7.62
CA SER A 585 16.88 -17.32 -8.31
C SER A 585 16.81 -17.73 -9.77
N LEU A 586 17.48 -16.96 -10.64
CA LEU A 586 17.56 -17.30 -12.05
C LEU A 586 19.02 -17.51 -12.47
N ARG A 587 19.22 -18.51 -13.32
CA ARG A 587 20.47 -18.73 -14.02
C ARG A 587 20.26 -18.36 -15.48
N GLY A 588 20.98 -17.35 -15.95
CA GLY A 588 20.96 -16.91 -17.35
C GLY A 588 22.19 -17.41 -18.09
N VAL A 589 22.00 -18.11 -19.21
CA VAL A 589 23.07 -18.55 -20.10
C VAL A 589 23.05 -17.70 -21.36
N TYR A 590 24.14 -16.99 -21.62
CA TYR A 590 24.32 -16.18 -22.83
C TYR A 590 25.73 -16.37 -23.39
N ALA A 591 25.84 -16.73 -24.68
CA ALA A 591 27.13 -16.95 -25.35
C ALA A 591 28.08 -17.88 -24.56
N ALA A 592 27.56 -18.99 -24.05
CA ALA A 592 28.25 -19.98 -23.21
C ALA A 592 28.76 -19.46 -21.84
N ARG A 593 28.40 -18.23 -21.45
CA ARG A 593 28.62 -17.70 -20.10
C ARG A 593 27.36 -17.89 -19.28
N THR A 594 27.53 -18.39 -18.05
CA THR A 594 26.46 -18.52 -17.06
C THR A 594 26.58 -17.39 -16.05
N ASP A 595 25.52 -16.62 -15.86
CA ASP A 595 25.42 -15.58 -14.84
C ASP A 595 24.18 -15.82 -13.96
N THR A 596 24.29 -15.53 -12.67
CA THR A 596 23.17 -15.57 -11.73
C THR A 596 22.48 -14.20 -11.72
N TRP A 597 21.16 -14.22 -11.63
CA TRP A 597 20.33 -13.03 -11.46
C TRP A 597 19.56 -13.14 -10.14
N GLU A 598 19.42 -12.00 -9.46
CA GLU A 598 18.82 -11.94 -8.13
C GLU A 598 17.49 -11.19 -8.14
N PRO A 599 16.51 -11.65 -7.34
CA PRO A 599 15.24 -10.96 -7.24
C PRO A 599 15.36 -9.73 -6.33
N VAL A 600 14.89 -8.60 -6.83
CA VAL A 600 14.75 -7.37 -6.04
C VAL A 600 13.28 -6.98 -5.91
N VAL A 601 13.01 -6.08 -4.96
CA VAL A 601 11.65 -5.57 -4.70
C VAL A 601 11.18 -4.67 -5.85
N ASP A 602 12.07 -3.78 -6.27
CA ASP A 602 11.90 -2.90 -7.42
C ASP A 602 13.27 -2.61 -8.06
N LEU A 603 13.26 -2.06 -9.28
CA LEU A 603 14.49 -1.78 -10.04
C LEU A 603 14.95 -0.32 -9.89
N LEU A 604 14.30 0.50 -9.06
CA LEU A 604 14.57 1.95 -9.02
C LEU A 604 15.97 2.25 -8.48
N GLY A 605 16.46 1.41 -7.57
CA GLY A 605 17.83 1.47 -7.03
C GLY A 605 18.87 0.70 -7.84
N SER A 606 18.45 -0.12 -8.81
CA SER A 606 19.35 -0.97 -9.60
C SER A 606 20.07 -0.15 -10.67
N ASN A 607 21.39 -0.30 -10.75
CA ASN A 607 22.17 0.30 -11.82
C ASN A 607 21.97 -0.45 -13.15
N ARG A 608 22.37 0.17 -14.27
CA ARG A 608 22.19 -0.37 -15.62
C ARG A 608 22.88 -1.71 -15.93
N PHE A 609 23.82 -2.15 -15.10
CA PHE A 609 24.58 -3.38 -15.25
C PHE A 609 24.17 -4.47 -14.24
N ASP A 610 23.36 -4.11 -13.24
CA ASP A 610 22.90 -5.04 -12.21
C ASP A 610 22.00 -6.10 -12.81
N ARG A 611 22.26 -7.36 -12.46
CA ARG A 611 21.51 -8.52 -12.94
C ARG A 611 20.29 -8.76 -12.08
N ASP A 612 19.48 -7.73 -11.96
CA ASP A 612 18.32 -7.72 -11.09
C ASP A 612 17.04 -7.96 -11.89
N PHE A 613 16.08 -8.63 -11.27
CA PHE A 613 14.73 -8.76 -11.80
C PHE A 613 13.70 -8.67 -10.68
N VAL A 614 12.44 -8.42 -11.04
CA VAL A 614 11.33 -8.32 -10.10
C VAL A 614 10.32 -9.42 -10.39
N ALA A 615 9.95 -10.19 -9.38
CA ALA A 615 8.81 -11.09 -9.43
C ALA A 615 7.51 -10.29 -9.23
N GLU A 616 6.65 -10.25 -10.25
CA GLU A 616 5.33 -9.62 -10.18
C GLU A 616 4.26 -10.71 -10.02
N THR A 617 3.63 -10.76 -8.85
CA THR A 617 2.58 -11.72 -8.54
C THR A 617 1.21 -11.08 -8.75
N GLU A 618 0.29 -11.78 -9.40
CA GLU A 618 -1.12 -11.41 -9.58
C GLU A 618 -2.00 -12.01 -8.47
N PHE A 619 -3.25 -11.57 -8.31
CA PHE A 619 -4.15 -12.07 -7.24
C PHE A 619 -4.44 -13.58 -7.30
N ASP A 620 -4.32 -14.21 -8.47
CA ASP A 620 -4.48 -15.65 -8.65
C ASP A 620 -3.16 -16.44 -8.43
N GLY A 621 -2.10 -15.76 -7.96
CA GLY A 621 -0.79 -16.33 -7.70
C GLY A 621 0.10 -16.50 -8.95
N VAL A 622 -0.35 -16.11 -10.14
CA VAL A 622 0.51 -16.13 -11.35
C VAL A 622 1.68 -15.17 -11.14
N VAL A 623 2.90 -15.63 -11.46
CA VAL A 623 4.12 -14.84 -11.32
C VAL A 623 4.74 -14.55 -12.67
N THR A 624 4.84 -13.28 -13.01
CA THR A 624 5.55 -12.79 -14.19
C THR A 624 6.84 -12.10 -13.77
N LEU A 625 7.94 -12.42 -14.45
CA LEU A 625 9.25 -11.83 -14.15
C LEU A 625 9.47 -10.57 -15.00
N ARG A 626 9.92 -9.50 -14.36
CA ARG A 626 10.23 -8.23 -15.01
C ARG A 626 11.71 -7.91 -14.86
N PHE A 627 12.40 -7.83 -15.99
CA PHE A 627 13.80 -7.45 -16.07
C PHE A 627 14.00 -5.94 -16.26
N GLY A 628 15.25 -5.51 -16.13
CA GLY A 628 15.68 -4.13 -16.38
C GLY A 628 15.52 -3.67 -17.82
N ASP A 629 15.58 -2.36 -18.00
CA ASP A 629 15.47 -1.70 -19.29
C ASP A 629 16.81 -1.19 -19.83
N GLY A 630 17.91 -1.39 -19.10
CA GLY A 630 19.23 -0.89 -19.44
C GLY A 630 19.56 0.49 -18.85
N GLU A 631 18.62 1.09 -18.11
CA GLU A 631 18.85 2.23 -17.21
C GLU A 631 18.68 1.79 -15.75
N HIS A 632 17.55 1.13 -15.46
CA HIS A 632 17.17 0.60 -14.16
C HIS A 632 17.27 -0.93 -14.18
N GLY A 633 18.46 -1.46 -13.88
CA GLY A 633 18.79 -2.87 -14.07
C GLY A 633 19.19 -3.22 -15.51
N LEU A 634 19.92 -4.32 -15.66
CA LEU A 634 20.35 -4.85 -16.95
C LEU A 634 19.16 -5.40 -17.75
N ARG A 635 19.06 -5.00 -19.02
CA ARG A 635 18.21 -5.68 -19.99
C ARG A 635 18.91 -6.96 -20.47
N PRO A 636 18.29 -8.14 -20.34
CA PRO A 636 18.90 -9.38 -20.81
C PRO A 636 19.13 -9.33 -22.33
N PRO A 637 20.32 -9.73 -22.82
CA PRO A 637 20.58 -9.86 -24.24
C PRO A 637 19.60 -10.83 -24.93
N VAL A 638 19.27 -10.56 -26.20
CA VAL A 638 18.43 -11.48 -26.99
C VAL A 638 19.16 -12.81 -27.18
N GLY A 639 18.44 -13.92 -27.00
CA GLY A 639 19.02 -15.27 -27.03
C GLY A 639 19.59 -15.75 -25.70
N THR A 640 19.39 -15.02 -24.59
CA THR A 640 19.63 -15.57 -23.25
C THR A 640 18.60 -16.64 -22.91
N GLU A 641 19.06 -17.79 -22.45
CA GLU A 641 18.24 -18.88 -21.92
C GLU A 641 18.24 -18.78 -20.38
N PHE A 642 17.06 -18.89 -19.77
CA PHE A 642 16.91 -18.77 -18.32
C PHE A 642 16.37 -20.07 -17.73
N SER A 643 17.01 -20.56 -16.66
CA SER A 643 16.43 -21.54 -15.75
C SER A 643 16.11 -20.87 -14.40
N ALA A 644 14.96 -21.22 -13.82
CA ALA A 644 14.48 -20.67 -12.56
C ALA A 644 14.46 -21.75 -11.48
N THR A 645 15.07 -21.46 -10.34
CA THR A 645 14.94 -22.28 -9.13
C THR A 645 14.17 -21.49 -8.10
N TYR A 646 13.02 -22.01 -7.67
CA TYR A 646 12.12 -21.28 -6.78
C TYR A 646 11.30 -22.19 -5.87
N ARG A 647 10.73 -21.62 -4.82
CA ARG A 647 9.88 -22.37 -3.89
C ARG A 647 8.40 -22.08 -4.10
N VAL A 648 7.58 -23.12 -3.94
CA VAL A 648 6.13 -23.08 -4.10
C VAL A 648 5.48 -23.45 -2.78
N GLY A 649 4.61 -22.57 -2.28
CA GLY A 649 3.96 -22.72 -0.98
C GLY A 649 4.11 -21.45 -0.15
N ASN A 650 3.02 -20.72 0.02
CA ASN A 650 2.97 -19.45 0.72
C ASN A 650 1.65 -19.33 1.50
N GLY A 651 1.52 -18.32 2.36
CA GLY A 651 0.26 -18.03 3.02
C GLY A 651 -0.06 -18.92 4.22
N VAL A 652 -1.33 -18.93 4.61
CA VAL A 652 -1.81 -19.58 5.84
C VAL A 652 -1.91 -21.11 5.73
N ALA A 653 -1.80 -21.66 4.52
CA ALA A 653 -1.81 -23.11 4.29
C ALA A 653 -0.68 -23.84 5.05
N GLY A 654 0.43 -23.14 5.31
CA GLY A 654 1.54 -23.64 6.10
C GLY A 654 1.30 -23.62 7.62
N ASN A 655 0.23 -23.02 8.14
CA ASN A 655 -0.02 -22.93 9.59
C ASN A 655 -0.60 -24.25 10.14
N VAL A 656 0.18 -25.33 10.04
CA VAL A 656 -0.18 -26.68 10.51
C VAL A 656 -0.10 -26.78 12.03
N GLY A 657 -1.00 -27.59 12.62
CA GLY A 657 -1.02 -27.84 14.06
C GLY A 657 0.22 -28.60 14.57
N ARG A 658 0.34 -28.71 15.89
CA ARG A 658 1.36 -29.53 16.56
C ARG A 658 1.27 -30.98 16.08
N ALA A 659 2.41 -31.64 15.91
CA ALA A 659 2.50 -32.99 15.35
C ALA A 659 1.74 -33.18 14.02
N GLY A 660 1.58 -32.09 13.25
CA GLY A 660 0.99 -32.09 11.92
C GLY A 660 1.94 -32.61 10.85
N LEU A 661 3.26 -32.44 11.05
CA LEU A 661 4.30 -33.05 10.23
C LEU A 661 4.68 -34.40 10.82
N ALA A 662 4.75 -35.43 9.96
CA ALA A 662 5.01 -36.80 10.42
C ALA A 662 5.94 -37.60 9.49
N HIS A 663 6.20 -37.14 8.27
CA HIS A 663 7.03 -37.85 7.31
C HIS A 663 8.21 -37.00 6.84
N ALA A 664 9.39 -37.61 6.70
CA ALA A 664 10.55 -37.04 6.03
C ALA A 664 10.89 -37.86 4.79
N VAL A 665 10.99 -37.19 3.63
CA VAL A 665 11.45 -37.79 2.39
C VAL A 665 12.96 -37.62 2.32
N THR A 666 13.70 -38.69 2.57
CA THR A 666 15.17 -38.63 2.68
C THR A 666 15.84 -39.97 2.45
N ALA A 667 17.07 -39.92 1.95
CA ALA A 667 17.95 -41.09 1.84
C ALA A 667 18.64 -41.45 3.18
N VAL A 668 18.55 -40.59 4.19
CA VAL A 668 19.19 -40.81 5.50
C VAL A 668 18.44 -41.90 6.27
N THR A 669 19.05 -43.08 6.38
CA THR A 669 18.40 -44.27 6.96
C THR A 669 18.35 -44.28 8.48
N ALA A 670 19.16 -43.46 9.15
CA ALA A 670 19.21 -43.37 10.61
C ALA A 670 17.97 -42.69 11.22
N ILE A 671 17.16 -41.99 10.42
CA ILE A 671 15.93 -41.34 10.88
C ILE A 671 14.81 -42.37 11.01
N ASP A 672 14.12 -42.37 12.15
CA ASP A 672 13.00 -43.27 12.43
C ASP A 672 11.69 -42.54 12.79
N LYS A 673 11.76 -41.32 13.32
CA LYS A 673 10.58 -40.49 13.63
C LYS A 673 10.84 -39.02 13.38
N VAL A 674 9.81 -38.31 12.93
CA VAL A 674 9.83 -36.86 12.71
C VAL A 674 8.52 -36.28 13.20
N MET A 675 8.59 -35.14 13.89
CA MET A 675 7.40 -34.39 14.28
C MET A 675 7.68 -32.93 14.56
N ASN A 676 6.69 -32.04 14.39
CA ASN A 676 6.79 -30.67 14.89
C ASN A 676 6.24 -30.56 16.33
N PRO A 677 7.10 -30.28 17.35
CA PRO A 677 6.65 -30.20 18.74
C PRO A 677 5.74 -28.99 19.03
N LEU A 678 5.96 -27.89 18.32
CA LEU A 678 5.18 -26.65 18.33
C LEU A 678 4.34 -26.55 17.05
N PRO A 679 3.21 -25.82 17.04
CA PRO A 679 2.48 -25.57 15.81
C PRO A 679 3.32 -24.72 14.87
N ALA A 680 3.14 -24.92 13.56
CA ALA A 680 3.72 -24.01 12.58
C ALA A 680 3.00 -22.66 12.63
N GLY A 681 3.76 -21.58 12.44
CA GLY A 681 3.26 -20.21 12.52
C GLY A 681 3.98 -19.29 11.56
N GLY A 682 3.56 -18.03 11.50
CA GLY A 682 4.18 -17.03 10.64
C GLY A 682 3.57 -16.92 9.24
N GLY A 683 2.83 -17.93 8.76
CA GLY A 683 2.21 -17.92 7.45
C GLY A 683 1.11 -16.86 7.33
N ALA A 684 1.21 -15.96 6.35
CA ALA A 684 0.27 -14.87 6.13
C ALA A 684 -0.04 -14.69 4.64
N GLU A 685 -1.31 -14.44 4.32
CA GLU A 685 -1.76 -14.24 2.94
C GLU A 685 -1.22 -12.93 2.33
N PRO A 686 -1.10 -12.86 0.99
CA PRO A 686 -0.86 -11.62 0.28
C PRO A 686 -1.95 -10.57 0.56
N GLU A 687 -1.60 -9.28 0.65
CA GLU A 687 -2.58 -8.22 0.88
C GLU A 687 -3.68 -8.21 -0.19
N THR A 688 -4.93 -8.03 0.21
CA THR A 688 -6.05 -7.95 -0.72
C THR A 688 -6.11 -6.60 -1.44
N ALA A 689 -6.82 -6.53 -2.58
CA ALA A 689 -7.01 -5.27 -3.30
C ALA A 689 -7.67 -4.18 -2.42
N ASP A 690 -8.60 -4.58 -1.55
CA ASP A 690 -9.35 -3.65 -0.72
C ASP A 690 -8.55 -3.13 0.48
N GLU A 691 -7.64 -3.95 1.04
CA GLU A 691 -6.66 -3.50 2.04
C GLU A 691 -5.73 -2.44 1.42
N VAL A 692 -5.14 -2.72 0.27
CA VAL A 692 -4.25 -1.76 -0.41
C VAL A 692 -4.97 -0.46 -0.74
N ARG A 693 -6.20 -0.52 -1.26
CA ARG A 693 -7.00 0.68 -1.56
C ARG A 693 -7.32 1.50 -0.32
N ARG A 694 -7.49 0.84 0.82
CA ARG A 694 -7.73 1.49 2.11
C ARG A 694 -6.46 2.11 2.66
N ASP A 695 -5.36 1.37 2.66
CA ASP A 695 -4.17 1.68 3.46
C ASP A 695 -3.14 2.52 2.70
N ALA A 696 -2.96 2.29 1.40
CA ALA A 696 -1.97 3.01 0.60
C ALA A 696 -2.19 4.54 0.55
N PRO A 697 -3.42 5.10 0.48
CA PRO A 697 -3.62 6.55 0.55
C PRO A 697 -3.18 7.17 1.89
N TYR A 698 -3.28 6.42 3.00
CA TYR A 698 -2.83 6.89 4.31
C TYR A 698 -1.32 6.72 4.52
N ALA A 699 -0.64 5.93 3.68
CA ALA A 699 0.80 5.72 3.78
C ALA A 699 1.60 7.03 3.71
N PHE A 700 1.14 8.02 2.93
CA PHE A 700 1.77 9.34 2.88
C PHE A 700 1.70 10.11 4.21
N ALA A 701 0.71 9.81 5.07
CA ALA A 701 0.64 10.41 6.40
C ALA A 701 1.72 9.85 7.33
N VAL A 702 2.18 8.62 7.08
CA VAL A 702 3.25 7.98 7.85
C VAL A 702 4.60 8.41 7.29
N GLN A 703 5.22 9.41 7.91
CA GLN A 703 6.53 9.86 7.47
C GLN A 703 7.59 8.76 7.64
N GLN A 704 8.30 8.46 6.55
CA GLN A 704 9.51 7.62 6.51
C GLN A 704 10.78 8.47 6.67
N ARG A 705 10.64 9.64 7.29
CA ARG A 705 11.72 10.55 7.66
C ARG A 705 11.37 11.18 8.99
N ALA A 706 12.38 11.44 9.81
CA ALA A 706 12.21 12.15 11.07
C ALA A 706 12.87 13.54 10.93
N VAL A 707 12.07 14.60 11.02
CA VAL A 707 12.54 15.99 10.87
C VAL A 707 12.43 16.75 12.18
N THR A 708 11.39 16.49 12.96
CA THR A 708 11.11 17.14 14.24
C THR A 708 11.44 16.23 15.44
N GLU A 709 11.50 16.81 16.64
CA GLU A 709 11.68 16.04 17.89
C GLU A 709 10.56 15.01 18.08
N ALA A 710 9.33 15.38 17.71
CA ALA A 710 8.18 14.49 17.80
C ALA A 710 8.30 13.33 16.79
N ASP A 711 8.80 13.60 15.59
CA ASP A 711 8.97 12.55 14.57
C ASP A 711 10.00 11.51 15.03
N TYR A 712 11.15 11.95 15.56
CA TYR A 712 12.15 11.02 16.10
C TYR A 712 11.60 10.20 17.27
N ALA A 713 10.82 10.82 18.16
CA ALA A 713 10.15 10.11 19.25
C ALA A 713 9.12 9.08 18.74
N GLU A 714 8.27 9.45 17.79
CA GLU A 714 7.26 8.56 17.20
C GLU A 714 7.92 7.40 16.46
N VAL A 715 8.92 7.71 15.65
CA VAL A 715 9.69 6.73 14.88
C VAL A 715 10.34 5.76 15.87
N SER A 716 11.11 6.20 16.86
CA SER A 716 11.68 5.29 17.88
C SER A 716 10.66 4.37 18.56
N GLN A 717 9.43 4.83 18.82
CA GLN A 717 8.34 4.03 19.41
C GLN A 717 7.76 2.97 18.46
N ARG A 718 8.06 3.02 17.16
CA ARG A 718 7.73 1.93 16.22
C ARG A 718 8.61 0.69 16.43
N ASN A 719 9.71 0.81 17.18
CA ASN A 719 10.52 -0.33 17.58
C ASN A 719 9.86 -1.07 18.77
N ARG A 720 9.73 -2.39 18.68
CA ARG A 720 9.03 -3.21 19.68
C ARG A 720 9.71 -3.22 21.07
N GLU A 721 11.00 -2.90 21.15
CA GLU A 721 11.72 -2.81 22.43
C GLU A 721 11.47 -1.48 23.16
N VAL A 722 10.92 -0.47 22.48
CA VAL A 722 10.74 0.90 23.01
C VAL A 722 9.29 1.11 23.42
N GLN A 723 9.06 1.37 24.70
CA GLN A 723 7.74 1.76 25.21
C GLN A 723 7.42 3.20 24.83
N ARG A 724 8.36 4.12 25.10
CA ARG A 724 8.24 5.56 24.88
C ARG A 724 9.59 6.14 24.53
N ALA A 725 9.60 7.23 23.79
CA ALA A 725 10.84 7.94 23.45
C ALA A 725 10.62 9.44 23.42
N ALA A 726 11.69 10.20 23.65
CA ALA A 726 11.73 11.64 23.49
C ALA A 726 13.02 12.02 22.77
N ALA A 727 12.96 12.95 21.81
CA ALA A 727 14.14 13.40 21.08
C ALA A 727 14.43 14.88 21.30
N THR A 728 15.70 15.29 21.24
CA THR A 728 16.12 16.68 21.35
C THR A 728 17.23 16.99 20.35
N PHE A 729 17.16 18.12 19.65
CA PHE A 729 18.29 18.60 18.84
C PHE A 729 19.27 19.38 19.71
N ARG A 730 20.55 19.00 19.69
CA ARG A 730 21.61 19.72 20.41
C ARG A 730 22.75 20.08 19.46
N TRP A 731 23.19 21.33 19.52
CA TRP A 731 24.39 21.79 18.79
C TRP A 731 25.65 21.25 19.47
N THR A 732 26.44 20.44 18.77
CA THR A 732 27.67 19.81 19.31
C THR A 732 28.94 20.52 18.85
N GLY A 733 28.81 21.68 18.21
CA GLY A 733 29.93 22.54 17.79
C GLY A 733 30.04 22.67 16.28
N SER A 734 29.98 21.54 15.55
CA SER A 734 30.14 21.49 14.08
C SER A 734 28.81 21.26 13.34
N TRP A 735 27.87 20.55 13.96
CA TRP A 735 26.52 20.30 13.44
C TRP A 735 25.56 20.03 14.60
N HIS A 736 24.28 19.79 14.28
CA HIS A 736 23.30 19.33 15.26
C HIS A 736 23.35 17.81 15.39
N THR A 737 23.31 17.33 16.61
CA THR A 737 23.12 15.91 16.95
C THR A 737 21.74 15.74 17.55
N VAL A 738 21.02 14.72 17.11
CA VAL A 738 19.71 14.33 17.62
C VAL A 738 19.92 13.33 18.75
N PHE A 739 19.59 13.74 19.97
CA PHE A 739 19.63 12.88 21.15
C PHE A 739 18.26 12.24 21.32
N VAL A 740 18.18 10.91 21.25
CA VAL A 740 16.96 10.13 21.45
C VAL A 740 17.04 9.40 22.77
N THR A 741 16.22 9.83 23.73
CA THR A 741 16.09 9.19 25.03
C THR A 741 15.01 8.12 24.95
N ALA A 742 15.37 6.86 25.20
CA ALA A 742 14.47 5.72 25.02
C ALA A 742 14.10 5.06 26.35
N ASP A 743 12.80 4.93 26.60
CA ASP A 743 12.19 4.17 27.69
C ASP A 743 11.80 2.79 27.14
N ARG A 744 12.41 1.73 27.69
CA ARG A 744 12.26 0.35 27.19
C ARG A 744 11.19 -0.39 27.99
N PHE A 745 10.43 -1.25 27.30
CA PHE A 745 9.53 -2.18 27.99
C PHE A 745 10.30 -3.03 29.03
N GLY A 746 9.68 -3.28 30.17
CA GLY A 746 10.27 -3.98 31.32
C GLY A 746 11.35 -3.19 32.06
N GLY A 747 11.58 -1.91 31.74
CA GLY A 747 12.59 -1.09 32.40
C GLY A 747 14.04 -1.46 32.05
N GLY A 748 14.26 -2.08 30.89
CA GLY A 748 15.59 -2.45 30.42
C GLY A 748 16.55 -1.26 30.29
N PRO A 749 17.87 -1.43 30.55
CA PRO A 749 18.83 -0.35 30.42
C PRO A 749 19.07 0.03 28.95
N VAL A 750 19.44 1.28 28.68
CA VAL A 750 20.01 1.66 27.38
C VAL A 750 21.51 1.33 27.42
N ASP A 751 21.84 0.08 27.15
CA ASP A 751 23.22 -0.40 27.02
C ASP A 751 23.77 -0.20 25.60
N ALA A 752 25.08 -0.40 25.42
CA ALA A 752 25.73 -0.20 24.13
C ALA A 752 25.17 -1.09 23.00
N ALA A 753 24.67 -2.28 23.35
CA ALA A 753 24.10 -3.20 22.36
C ALA A 753 22.75 -2.71 21.86
N PHE A 754 21.87 -2.30 22.78
CA PHE A 754 20.57 -1.72 22.45
C PHE A 754 20.72 -0.36 21.74
N GLU A 755 21.63 0.49 22.21
CA GLU A 755 21.96 1.75 21.57
C GLU A 755 22.37 1.56 20.10
N GLY A 756 23.27 0.61 19.82
CA GLY A 756 23.67 0.28 18.45
C GLY A 756 22.47 -0.15 17.59
N ARG A 757 21.66 -1.10 18.09
CA ARG A 757 20.47 -1.57 17.36
C ARG A 757 19.47 -0.45 17.07
N LEU A 758 19.18 0.41 18.05
CA LEU A 758 18.22 1.50 17.87
C LEU A 758 18.77 2.59 16.95
N ARG A 759 20.07 2.89 17.02
CA ARG A 759 20.75 3.82 16.12
C ARG A 759 20.70 3.32 14.67
N ASP A 760 21.05 2.08 14.42
CA ASP A 760 21.00 1.47 13.08
C ASP A 760 19.57 1.49 12.53
N TRP A 761 18.58 1.22 13.41
CA TRP A 761 17.18 1.29 13.05
C TRP A 761 16.71 2.71 12.72
N LEU A 762 17.23 3.74 13.43
CA LEU A 762 16.92 5.15 13.21
C LEU A 762 17.62 5.73 11.98
N GLU A 763 18.72 5.13 11.54
CA GLU A 763 19.56 5.64 10.46
C GLU A 763 18.78 5.84 9.14
N ARG A 764 17.84 4.94 8.85
CA ARG A 764 16.97 5.04 7.67
C ARG A 764 16.02 6.25 7.66
N PHE A 765 15.76 6.83 8.82
CA PHE A 765 14.87 7.99 8.99
C PHE A 765 15.62 9.31 9.20
N ARG A 766 16.93 9.22 9.46
CA ARG A 766 17.76 10.35 9.86
C ARG A 766 17.86 11.39 8.74
N MET A 767 17.83 12.66 9.11
CA MET A 767 18.18 13.73 8.18
C MET A 767 19.68 13.69 7.85
N VAL A 768 20.01 13.78 6.56
CA VAL A 768 21.39 13.92 6.09
C VAL A 768 22.06 15.12 6.76
N GLY A 769 23.26 14.92 7.30
CA GLY A 769 24.06 15.96 7.97
C GLY A 769 23.81 16.16 9.46
N TYR A 770 22.98 15.33 10.09
CA TYR A 770 22.77 15.31 11.55
C TYR A 770 23.32 14.03 12.14
N ASP A 771 24.01 14.07 13.27
CA ASP A 771 24.37 12.82 13.96
C ASP A 771 23.21 12.34 14.84
N LEU A 772 23.18 11.04 15.13
CA LEU A 772 22.26 10.44 16.09
C LEU A 772 23.02 10.03 17.34
N GLU A 773 22.38 10.13 18.49
CA GLU A 773 22.86 9.56 19.76
C GLU A 773 21.65 9.03 20.54
N VAL A 774 21.78 7.87 21.19
CA VAL A 774 20.71 7.31 22.03
C VAL A 774 21.16 7.36 23.49
N ASP A 775 20.34 7.94 24.37
CA ASP A 775 20.65 8.06 25.80
C ASP A 775 19.59 7.43 26.73
N SER A 776 20.01 7.15 27.96
CA SER A 776 19.13 6.60 29.00
C SER A 776 18.20 7.66 29.58
N PRO A 777 16.97 7.28 29.99
CA PRO A 777 16.07 8.16 30.74
C PRO A 777 16.66 8.56 32.10
N VAL A 778 16.25 9.72 32.60
CA VAL A 778 16.65 10.17 33.93
C VAL A 778 15.70 9.56 34.97
N PHE A 779 16.12 8.46 35.61
CA PHE A 779 15.34 7.87 36.68
C PHE A 779 15.34 8.73 37.94
N VAL A 780 14.15 9.01 38.46
CA VAL A 780 13.91 9.79 39.67
C VAL A 780 13.49 8.85 40.78
N PRO A 781 14.41 8.48 41.69
CA PRO A 781 14.07 7.61 42.81
C PRO A 781 13.13 8.33 43.79
N LEU A 782 12.11 7.61 44.26
CA LEU A 782 11.11 8.12 45.21
C LEU A 782 11.42 7.69 46.65
N ASP A 783 11.08 8.54 47.63
CA ASP A 783 11.04 8.17 49.05
C ASP A 783 9.58 8.27 49.52
N ILE A 784 8.97 7.10 49.75
CA ILE A 784 7.57 6.99 50.17
C ILE A 784 7.52 6.29 51.52
N SER A 785 6.86 6.93 52.49
CA SER A 785 6.63 6.37 53.81
C SER A 785 5.14 6.38 54.12
N LEU A 786 4.60 5.21 54.45
CA LEU A 786 3.18 4.99 54.74
C LEU A 786 3.01 4.38 56.13
N HIS A 787 2.08 4.94 56.90
CA HIS A 787 1.58 4.37 58.14
C HIS A 787 0.21 3.73 57.92
N VAL A 788 0.14 2.40 57.99
CA VAL A 788 -1.06 1.62 57.66
C VAL A 788 -1.68 1.04 58.92
N CYS A 789 -2.97 1.30 59.14
CA CYS A 789 -3.74 0.65 60.18
C CYS A 789 -4.42 -0.61 59.63
N VAL A 790 -4.17 -1.76 60.26
CA VAL A 790 -4.68 -3.07 59.85
C VAL A 790 -5.97 -3.40 60.62
N VAL A 791 -6.97 -3.93 59.90
CA VAL A 791 -8.25 -4.37 60.46
C VAL A 791 -8.02 -5.50 61.48
N PRO A 792 -8.71 -5.51 62.64
CA PRO A 792 -8.60 -6.61 63.61
C PRO A 792 -8.93 -7.97 62.98
N GLY A 793 -8.08 -8.99 63.22
CA GLY A 793 -8.23 -10.34 62.67
C GLY A 793 -7.37 -10.63 61.43
N TYR A 794 -6.67 -9.62 60.89
CA TYR A 794 -5.62 -9.80 59.89
C TYR A 794 -4.24 -9.71 60.55
N PHE A 795 -3.29 -10.54 60.10
CA PHE A 795 -1.90 -10.48 60.54
C PHE A 795 -1.16 -9.36 59.81
N ARG A 796 -0.34 -8.62 60.55
CA ARG A 796 0.48 -7.53 59.98
C ARG A 796 1.46 -8.02 58.91
N SER A 797 2.01 -9.22 59.08
CA SER A 797 2.96 -9.83 58.13
C SER A 797 2.35 -10.02 56.75
N ASP A 798 1.10 -10.50 56.70
CA ASP A 798 0.45 -10.90 55.46
C ASP A 798 0.06 -9.65 54.66
N VAL A 799 -0.53 -8.66 55.35
CA VAL A 799 -0.85 -7.36 54.76
C VAL A 799 0.41 -6.62 54.32
N ALA A 800 1.53 -6.73 55.06
CA ALA A 800 2.79 -6.13 54.67
C ALA A 800 3.37 -6.79 53.41
N SER A 801 3.25 -8.11 53.27
CA SER A 801 3.68 -8.84 52.07
C SER A 801 2.84 -8.46 50.85
N GLU A 802 1.52 -8.40 51.00
CA GLU A 802 0.59 -8.03 49.91
C GLU A 802 0.78 -6.57 49.48
N LEU A 803 0.98 -5.65 50.44
CA LEU A 803 1.27 -4.24 50.12
C LEU A 803 2.60 -4.05 49.39
N ARG A 804 3.66 -4.76 49.80
CA ARG A 804 4.93 -4.72 49.07
C ARG A 804 4.77 -5.25 47.66
N ALA A 805 4.02 -6.33 47.47
CA ALA A 805 3.76 -6.87 46.13
C ALA A 805 2.99 -5.87 45.26
N VAL A 806 1.91 -5.27 45.76
CA VAL A 806 1.07 -4.31 45.00
C VAL A 806 1.82 -3.00 44.69
N LEU A 807 2.69 -2.54 45.59
CA LEU A 807 3.52 -1.34 45.39
C LEU A 807 4.91 -1.63 44.82
N SER A 808 5.16 -2.86 44.33
CA SER A 808 6.46 -3.23 43.76
C SER A 808 6.61 -2.77 42.30
N ASP A 809 7.82 -2.96 41.79
CA ASP A 809 8.21 -2.86 40.39
C ASP A 809 8.04 -4.20 39.61
N GLY A 810 7.51 -5.25 40.25
CA GLY A 810 7.40 -6.60 39.69
C GLY A 810 6.02 -6.97 39.15
N VAL A 811 5.92 -8.18 38.60
CA VAL A 811 4.67 -8.80 38.16
C VAL A 811 4.08 -9.62 39.31
N LEU A 812 2.80 -9.39 39.62
CA LEU A 812 2.05 -10.10 40.64
C LEU A 812 1.76 -11.55 40.22
N SER A 813 1.45 -12.40 41.19
CA SER A 813 1.19 -13.83 40.95
C SER A 813 -0.02 -14.11 40.03
N ASP A 814 -0.91 -13.13 39.86
CA ASP A 814 -2.07 -13.21 38.96
C ASP A 814 -1.78 -12.66 37.55
N GLY A 815 -0.55 -12.24 37.28
CA GLY A 815 -0.11 -11.64 36.01
C GLY A 815 -0.38 -10.15 35.89
N SER A 816 -0.95 -9.49 36.91
CA SER A 816 -1.09 -8.04 36.93
C SER A 816 0.23 -7.35 37.30
N LEU A 817 0.42 -6.09 36.90
CA LEU A 817 1.63 -5.34 37.16
C LEU A 817 1.53 -4.60 38.50
N GLY A 818 2.61 -4.57 39.28
CA GLY A 818 2.74 -3.70 40.45
C GLY A 818 2.57 -2.23 40.08
N LEU A 819 2.19 -1.39 41.04
CA LEU A 819 1.91 0.03 40.80
C LEU A 819 3.13 0.77 40.23
N PHE A 820 4.33 0.41 40.69
CA PHE A 820 5.60 1.03 40.28
C PHE A 820 6.36 0.19 39.25
N HIS A 821 5.69 -0.80 38.62
CA HIS A 821 6.26 -1.54 37.50
C HIS A 821 6.69 -0.55 36.39
N PRO A 822 7.87 -0.73 35.77
CA PRO A 822 8.37 0.20 34.76
C PRO A 822 7.35 0.51 33.66
N ASP A 823 6.63 -0.51 33.17
CA ASP A 823 5.62 -0.32 32.12
C ASP A 823 4.40 0.55 32.52
N ASN A 824 4.20 0.83 33.82
CA ASN A 824 3.14 1.72 34.30
C ASN A 824 3.57 3.20 34.39
N LEU A 825 4.87 3.49 34.25
CA LEU A 825 5.47 4.81 34.48
C LEU A 825 6.33 5.21 33.28
N THR A 826 6.09 6.39 32.72
CA THR A 826 6.89 6.88 31.59
C THR A 826 7.21 8.37 31.67
N PHE A 827 7.89 8.90 30.65
CA PHE A 827 8.39 10.26 30.57
C PHE A 827 7.37 11.32 30.97
N GLY A 828 7.74 12.17 31.94
CA GLY A 828 6.95 13.33 32.35
C GLY A 828 5.63 12.98 33.05
N GLN A 829 5.38 11.69 33.35
CA GLN A 829 4.18 11.26 34.06
C GLN A 829 4.29 11.63 35.55
N PRO A 830 3.40 12.49 36.08
CA PRO A 830 3.40 12.79 37.50
C PRO A 830 2.94 11.59 38.32
N VAL A 831 3.55 11.38 39.49
CA VAL A 831 3.11 10.36 40.45
C VAL A 831 2.11 11.00 41.40
N TYR A 832 0.86 10.54 41.34
CA TYR A 832 -0.20 11.05 42.21
C TYR A 832 -0.26 10.27 43.52
N LEU A 833 -0.32 10.98 44.64
CA LEU A 833 -0.47 10.37 45.95
C LEU A 833 -1.78 9.59 46.06
N SER A 834 -2.83 10.06 45.39
CA SER A 834 -4.13 9.37 45.33
C SER A 834 -4.04 7.96 44.73
N SER A 835 -3.16 7.74 43.74
CA SER A 835 -2.98 6.42 43.13
C SER A 835 -2.32 5.44 44.09
N VAL A 836 -1.31 5.90 44.84
CA VAL A 836 -0.65 5.12 45.89
C VAL A 836 -1.63 4.78 47.01
N LEU A 837 -2.41 5.76 47.46
CA LEU A 837 -3.43 5.56 48.49
C LEU A 837 -4.52 4.60 48.03
N ALA A 838 -4.99 4.72 46.79
CA ALA A 838 -6.01 3.83 46.22
C ALA A 838 -5.52 2.38 46.13
N ALA A 839 -4.30 2.17 45.62
CA ALA A 839 -3.68 0.84 45.56
C ALA A 839 -3.51 0.24 46.96
N THR A 840 -3.06 1.04 47.93
CA THR A 840 -2.92 0.61 49.33
C THR A 840 -4.27 0.26 49.97
N HIS A 841 -5.32 1.04 49.70
CA HIS A 841 -6.66 0.80 50.23
C HIS A 841 -7.38 -0.39 49.57
N ALA A 842 -6.97 -0.81 48.38
CA ALA A 842 -7.52 -1.97 47.69
C ALA A 842 -7.09 -3.30 48.32
N VAL A 843 -5.97 -3.32 49.06
CA VAL A 843 -5.47 -4.50 49.76
C VAL A 843 -6.39 -4.90 50.90
N ARG A 844 -6.72 -6.19 50.97
CA ARG A 844 -7.63 -6.70 52.01
C ARG A 844 -6.97 -6.59 53.38
N GLY A 845 -7.73 -6.09 54.36
CA GLY A 845 -7.23 -5.90 55.73
C GLY A 845 -6.64 -4.53 56.02
N VAL A 846 -6.59 -3.61 55.05
CA VAL A 846 -6.23 -2.19 55.28
C VAL A 846 -7.46 -1.40 55.76
N GLN A 847 -7.37 -0.81 56.97
CA GLN A 847 -8.43 0.04 57.54
C GLN A 847 -8.24 1.51 57.15
N SER A 848 -7.03 2.04 57.30
CA SER A 848 -6.69 3.43 56.97
C SER A 848 -5.21 3.58 56.67
N VAL A 849 -4.85 4.54 55.81
CA VAL A 849 -3.47 4.84 55.44
C VAL A 849 -3.18 6.30 55.74
N LYS A 850 -2.04 6.58 56.36
CA LYS A 850 -1.51 7.92 56.56
C LYS A 850 -0.13 8.02 55.94
N THR A 851 0.02 8.86 54.92
CA THR A 851 1.31 9.14 54.29
C THR A 851 2.15 10.04 55.18
N THR A 852 3.37 9.62 55.48
CA THR A 852 4.36 10.35 56.29
C THR A 852 5.44 11.01 55.44
N ARG A 853 5.85 10.37 54.33
CA ARG A 853 6.75 10.94 53.33
C ARG A 853 6.27 10.61 51.92
N PHE A 854 6.39 11.58 51.02
CA PHE A 854 6.07 11.46 49.61
C PHE A 854 6.85 12.52 48.85
N GLU A 855 8.10 12.20 48.51
CA GLU A 855 9.05 13.14 47.90
C GLU A 855 10.04 12.45 46.94
N ARG A 856 10.76 13.25 46.16
CA ARG A 856 11.89 12.79 45.33
C ARG A 856 13.11 12.58 46.24
N GLN A 857 13.72 11.41 46.24
CA GLN A 857 14.78 11.04 47.18
C GLN A 857 16.04 11.93 47.07
N ARG A 858 16.48 12.25 45.85
CA ARG A 858 17.72 13.03 45.60
C ARG A 858 17.53 14.55 45.65
N LEU A 859 16.29 15.02 45.51
CA LEU A 859 15.91 16.43 45.53
C LEU A 859 14.62 16.55 46.34
N PRO A 860 14.68 16.44 47.68
CA PRO A 860 13.50 16.45 48.54
C PRO A 860 12.82 17.83 48.44
N GLN A 861 11.86 17.93 47.51
CA GLN A 861 10.93 19.02 47.44
C GLN A 861 9.77 18.68 48.37
N THR A 862 9.65 19.41 49.47
CA THR A 862 8.65 19.20 50.52
C THR A 862 7.20 19.48 50.10
N SER A 863 6.95 19.83 48.83
CA SER A 863 5.63 20.16 48.33
C SER A 863 4.81 18.93 47.89
N GLY A 864 5.44 17.78 47.61
CA GLY A 864 4.72 16.59 47.09
C GLY A 864 3.56 16.10 47.98
N LEU A 865 3.75 16.12 49.31
CA LEU A 865 2.73 15.72 50.27
C LEU A 865 1.60 16.76 50.40
N ALA A 866 1.91 18.06 50.20
CA ALA A 866 0.94 19.14 50.26
C ALA A 866 0.14 19.29 48.95
N ASP A 867 0.82 19.11 47.82
CA ASP A 867 0.26 19.22 46.47
C ASP A 867 -0.45 17.93 46.03
N GLY A 868 -0.15 16.80 46.68
CA GLY A 868 -0.72 15.50 46.38
C GLY A 868 -0.21 14.85 45.09
N LEU A 869 0.84 15.40 44.47
CA LEU A 869 1.49 14.86 43.28
C LEU A 869 2.98 15.19 43.26
N LEU A 870 3.78 14.33 42.62
CA LEU A 870 5.19 14.58 42.30
C LEU A 870 5.34 14.80 40.79
N PRO A 871 5.69 16.01 40.33
CA PRO A 871 5.87 16.27 38.91
C PRO A 871 7.19 15.65 38.42
N MET A 872 7.15 15.07 37.22
CA MET A 872 8.33 14.56 36.51
C MET A 872 8.66 15.49 35.34
N GLY A 873 9.94 15.75 35.12
CA GLY A 873 10.44 16.47 33.95
C GLY A 873 10.24 15.67 32.65
N ARG A 874 10.42 16.36 31.51
CA ARG A 874 10.22 15.79 30.16
C ARG A 874 10.98 14.50 29.88
N LEU A 875 12.19 14.33 30.45
CA LEU A 875 13.04 13.14 30.27
C LEU A 875 13.15 12.30 31.56
N GLU A 876 12.31 12.62 32.56
CA GLU A 876 12.34 11.97 33.87
C GLU A 876 11.27 10.88 33.96
N ILE A 877 11.65 9.75 34.56
CA ILE A 877 10.76 8.62 34.87
C ILE A 877 10.87 8.32 36.35
N ALA A 878 9.74 8.21 37.04
CA ALA A 878 9.72 7.88 38.46
C ALA A 878 10.15 6.42 38.69
N ARG A 879 10.90 6.15 39.77
CA ARG A 879 11.42 4.81 40.08
C ARG A 879 11.29 4.50 41.58
N LEU A 880 10.81 3.29 41.89
CA LEU A 880 10.69 2.77 43.25
C LEU A 880 10.83 1.24 43.24
N ASP A 881 12.07 0.75 43.37
CA ASP A 881 12.36 -0.69 43.35
C ASP A 881 12.24 -1.33 44.75
N ASP A 882 12.40 -0.54 45.83
CA ASP A 882 12.48 -1.02 47.23
C ASP A 882 13.52 -2.14 47.46
N ASP A 883 14.59 -2.18 46.66
CA ASP A 883 15.69 -3.14 46.81
C ASP A 883 16.70 -2.68 47.88
N PRO A 884 16.90 -3.44 48.97
CA PRO A 884 17.87 -3.10 50.01
C PRO A 884 19.32 -3.00 49.52
N ASN A 885 19.66 -3.67 48.41
CA ASN A 885 21.01 -3.61 47.82
C ASN A 885 21.24 -2.34 46.99
N PHE A 886 20.17 -1.71 46.51
CA PHE A 886 20.21 -0.51 45.66
C PHE A 886 19.24 0.57 46.17
N PRO A 887 19.41 1.06 47.41
CA PRO A 887 18.50 2.04 48.01
C PRO A 887 18.42 3.37 47.25
N GLU A 888 19.39 3.66 46.38
CA GLU A 888 19.40 4.82 45.49
C GLU A 888 18.40 4.74 44.32
N ARG A 889 17.67 3.62 44.19
CA ARG A 889 16.59 3.36 43.22
C ARG A 889 15.18 3.55 43.80
N GLY A 890 15.10 4.15 44.99
CA GLY A 890 13.86 4.47 45.68
C GLY A 890 13.61 3.54 46.85
N VAL A 891 12.92 4.06 47.87
CA VAL A 891 12.71 3.39 49.17
C VAL A 891 11.25 3.48 49.57
N LEU A 892 10.67 2.33 49.95
CA LEU A 892 9.32 2.24 50.49
C LEU A 892 9.35 1.84 51.97
N GLU A 893 9.02 2.78 52.86
CA GLU A 893 8.93 2.52 54.30
C GLU A 893 7.47 2.28 54.71
N LEU A 894 7.16 1.06 55.14
CA LEU A 894 5.83 0.69 55.67
C LEU A 894 5.88 0.53 57.19
N THR A 895 5.07 1.31 57.90
CA THR A 895 4.87 1.17 59.35
C THR A 895 3.42 0.79 59.66
N PHE A 896 3.20 -0.06 60.66
CA PHE A 896 1.89 -0.66 60.91
C PHE A 896 1.33 -0.36 62.30
N GLY A 897 0.03 -0.10 62.38
CA GLY A 897 -0.76 -0.03 63.61
C GLY A 897 -2.00 -0.95 63.53
N GLY A 898 -2.65 -1.26 64.67
CA GLY A 898 -3.81 -2.18 64.68
C GLY A 898 -3.44 -3.64 64.40
N GLY A 899 -4.39 -4.44 63.89
CA GLY A 899 -4.20 -5.88 63.62
C GLY A 899 -3.89 -6.74 64.86
N SER A 900 -3.67 -8.04 64.63
CA SER A 900 -3.19 -9.01 65.63
C SER A 900 -1.71 -9.34 65.47
#